data_AF-A0A970BDQ3-F1
#
_entry.id   AF-A0A970BDQ3-F1
#
_cell.length_a   1.000
_cell.length_b   1.000
_cell.length_c   1.000
_cell.angle_alpha   90.00
_cell.angle_beta   90.00
_cell.angle_gamma   90.00
#
_symmetry.space_group_name_H-M   'P 1'
#
loop_
_entity.id
_entity.type
_entity.pdbx_description
1 polymer ?
#
loop_
_entity_poly.entity_id
_entity_poly.type
_entity_poly.pdbx_seq_one_letter_code
_entity_poly.pdbx_strand_id
1 'polypeptide(L)'
;MANYTSGEIAKAVNGEIFGNKNIYLNKLATDSRSVFNVEGVLFFAISGQHHDGHNFIERLIKRGVKAFVVSDKNYCTQNNDLCFILVKDSVKALQMCALMHRNNFNKPVVGITGSNGKTIVKEWLSHVLSTKIALSKSPKSYNSQIGVPLSVWQIDKQHKLAIIEAGISQTNEMQSLETVIKPDIGIFTNIGNAHQKNFQTLKQKIEEKAKLFENSKKLVYCADYPEITEVLSKYKSQEHFSWSLQGNGKINFEIQTRLNSFSILKFEFENKQYEIQTNSYDKASIENAINTLVACLALGFDINDFAEAFTSLPILNMRFETIDGINESKIINDAYSLDINSLEIALDNLLNQAGKHRKIVILSDILQSDLSSKAIYTKVADMIKARNIDLLIGIGENISSHYYLFKENSLFYLTTNDFIENSFKIDIHNSEILIKGARNFNFEKIVAHFEKQSHETVFTINLTAIEHNLNYFRQKVGKNVKTMVMVKAFSYGVGYYEIASLLEYLKIDYLAVAYVDEGVDLRRKGISLPIMVMSPSVASLQQMIEYELEPEIYSFDILEALILELAKSGRKQYPIHVKLDTGMHRLGFCAENIQELKSKLYETDSISVKSVMSHLAAGGIEQYDEFTHNQAEKFKEMAKEIANPETLLHIANSSGILRFPEYHFDMIRLGIGLYGFADDNNLQHSV
;
A
#
# COMPACT_ATOMS: atom_id res chain seq x y z
N MET A 1 5.96 19.92 9.02
CA MET A 1 4.69 20.03 8.28
C MET A 1 4.20 21.46 8.25
N ALA A 2 3.74 21.92 7.09
CA ALA A 2 3.10 23.22 6.96
C ALA A 2 1.74 23.23 7.67
N ASN A 3 1.41 24.35 8.31
CA ASN A 3 0.17 24.53 9.05
C ASN A 3 -0.48 25.82 8.58
N TYR A 4 -1.70 25.73 8.04
CA TYR A 4 -2.44 26.86 7.49
C TYR A 4 -3.76 27.01 8.23
N THR A 5 -4.22 28.24 8.41
CA THR A 5 -5.56 28.49 8.91
C THR A 5 -6.60 28.28 7.81
N SER A 6 -7.81 27.89 8.19
CA SER A 6 -8.96 27.84 7.29
C SER A 6 -9.21 29.16 6.55
N GLY A 7 -8.93 30.31 7.18
CA GLY A 7 -9.02 31.63 6.54
C GLY A 7 -7.97 31.86 5.45
N GLU A 8 -6.72 31.43 5.68
CA GLU A 8 -5.66 31.47 4.66
C GLU A 8 -6.00 30.59 3.46
N ILE A 9 -6.49 29.36 3.71
CA ILE A 9 -6.92 28.46 2.64
C ILE A 9 -8.09 29.05 1.88
N ALA A 10 -9.12 29.58 2.55
CA ALA A 10 -10.27 30.19 1.89
C ALA A 10 -9.86 31.33 0.96
N LYS A 11 -8.93 32.19 1.40
CA LYS A 11 -8.36 33.25 0.56
C LYS A 11 -7.60 32.67 -0.63
N ALA A 12 -6.78 31.63 -0.43
CA ALA A 12 -5.98 31.04 -1.50
C ALA A 12 -6.82 30.35 -2.58
N VAL A 13 -7.94 29.75 -2.21
CA VAL A 13 -8.86 29.06 -3.15
C VAL A 13 -9.97 29.98 -3.67
N ASN A 14 -9.97 31.27 -3.32
CA ASN A 14 -11.04 32.23 -3.60
C ASN A 14 -12.44 31.72 -3.17
N GLY A 15 -12.50 31.08 -2.00
CA GLY A 15 -13.72 30.51 -1.44
C GLY A 15 -14.41 31.43 -0.45
N GLU A 16 -15.74 31.36 -0.40
CA GLU A 16 -16.55 32.01 0.64
C GLU A 16 -16.54 31.13 1.90
N ILE A 17 -16.17 31.71 3.05
CA ILE A 17 -16.01 30.96 4.30
C ILE A 17 -17.24 31.10 5.20
N PHE A 18 -17.73 29.98 5.72
CA PHE A 18 -18.80 29.86 6.70
C PHE A 18 -18.26 29.20 7.96
N GLY A 19 -18.54 29.78 9.12
CA GLY A 19 -18.03 29.29 10.42
C GLY A 19 -16.63 29.79 10.79
N ASN A 20 -15.85 28.93 11.46
CA ASN A 20 -14.58 29.28 12.09
C ASN A 20 -13.45 29.52 11.08
N LYS A 21 -12.76 30.67 11.19
CA LYS A 21 -11.66 31.05 10.28
C LYS A 21 -10.27 30.64 10.80
N ASN A 22 -10.16 30.19 12.04
CA ASN A 22 -8.90 29.95 12.75
C ASN A 22 -8.63 28.46 13.01
N ILE A 23 -9.22 27.55 12.24
CA ILE A 23 -8.90 26.12 12.32
C ILE A 23 -7.55 25.89 11.63
N TYR A 24 -6.61 25.30 12.34
CA TYR A 24 -5.30 24.92 11.81
C TYR A 24 -5.41 23.61 11.02
N LEU A 25 -4.86 23.62 9.81
CA LEU A 25 -4.99 22.57 8.80
C LEU A 25 -3.63 22.23 8.21
N ASN A 26 -3.30 20.94 8.24
CA ASN A 26 -2.03 20.39 7.78
C ASN A 26 -2.19 19.12 6.92
N LYS A 27 -3.39 18.57 6.80
CA LYS A 27 -3.71 17.38 6.01
C LYS A 27 -4.84 17.65 5.03
N LEU A 28 -4.68 17.23 3.79
CA LEU A 28 -5.74 17.26 2.79
C LEU A 28 -6.31 15.86 2.60
N ALA A 29 -7.64 15.75 2.48
CA ALA A 29 -8.31 14.49 2.22
C ALA A 29 -9.40 14.66 1.15
N THR A 30 -9.52 13.67 0.27
CA THR A 30 -10.56 13.60 -0.78
C THR A 30 -11.40 12.33 -0.69
N ASP A 31 -10.93 11.34 0.07
CA ASP A 31 -11.65 10.09 0.35
C ASP A 31 -11.95 10.01 1.85
N SER A 32 -13.24 9.93 2.19
CA SER A 32 -13.70 9.82 3.57
C SER A 32 -13.13 8.60 4.31
N ARG A 33 -12.77 7.55 3.58
CA ARG A 33 -12.17 6.31 4.11
C ARG A 33 -10.71 6.47 4.50
N SER A 34 -9.99 7.42 3.88
CA SER A 34 -8.57 7.69 4.18
C SER A 34 -8.37 8.65 5.36
N VAL A 35 -9.45 9.23 5.90
CA VAL A 35 -9.38 10.12 7.06
C VAL A 35 -9.37 9.25 8.32
N PHE A 36 -8.20 9.05 8.93
CA PHE A 36 -8.03 8.26 10.16
C PHE A 36 -7.81 9.14 11.39
N ASN A 37 -6.85 10.07 11.31
CA ASN A 37 -6.66 11.15 12.28
C ASN A 37 -7.34 12.42 11.75
N VAL A 38 -8.35 12.90 12.47
CA VAL A 38 -9.19 14.06 12.08
C VAL A 38 -8.56 15.41 12.39
N GLU A 39 -7.52 15.45 13.23
CA GLU A 39 -6.84 16.68 13.59
C GLU A 39 -6.10 17.26 12.39
N GLY A 40 -6.37 18.55 12.12
CA GLY A 40 -5.77 19.29 11.01
C GLY A 40 -6.25 18.88 9.62
N VAL A 41 -7.32 18.09 9.51
CA VAL A 41 -7.86 17.63 8.22
C VAL A 41 -8.76 18.68 7.58
N LEU A 42 -8.45 19.00 6.32
CA LEU A 42 -9.33 19.66 5.39
C LEU A 42 -9.86 18.64 4.38
N PHE A 43 -11.17 18.37 4.42
CA PHE A 43 -11.81 17.44 3.49
C PHE A 43 -12.36 18.18 2.25
N PHE A 44 -11.98 17.75 1.06
CA PHE A 44 -12.51 18.28 -0.20
C PHE A 44 -13.63 17.37 -0.70
N ALA A 45 -14.87 17.87 -0.67
CA ALA A 45 -16.02 17.19 -1.21
C ALA A 45 -16.04 17.31 -2.74
N ILE A 46 -15.59 16.25 -3.42
CA ILE A 46 -15.50 16.20 -4.89
C ILE A 46 -16.69 15.39 -5.43
N SER A 47 -17.43 15.97 -6.38
CA SER A 47 -18.50 15.27 -7.12
C SER A 47 -17.90 14.55 -8.34
N GLY A 48 -17.96 13.22 -8.34
CA GLY A 48 -17.57 12.36 -9.47
C GLY A 48 -18.78 11.73 -10.16
N GLN A 49 -18.54 10.96 -11.23
CA GLN A 49 -19.63 10.32 -12.01
C GLN A 49 -20.44 9.28 -11.21
N HIS A 50 -19.81 8.58 -10.27
CA HIS A 50 -20.45 7.49 -9.51
C HIS A 50 -20.59 7.78 -8.00
N HIS A 51 -19.87 8.78 -7.49
CA HIS A 51 -19.83 9.09 -6.06
C HIS A 51 -19.72 10.61 -5.85
N ASP A 52 -20.46 11.12 -4.89
CA ASP A 52 -20.39 12.52 -4.46
C ASP A 52 -19.81 12.62 -3.05
N GLY A 53 -18.68 13.32 -2.92
CA GLY A 53 -17.98 13.57 -1.66
C GLY A 53 -18.84 14.31 -0.61
N HIS A 54 -19.83 15.10 -1.03
CA HIS A 54 -20.68 15.88 -0.12
C HIS A 54 -21.53 14.97 0.78
N ASN A 55 -21.92 13.80 0.28
CA ASN A 55 -22.72 12.82 1.03
C ASN A 55 -22.01 12.29 2.28
N PHE A 56 -20.69 12.47 2.40
CA PHE A 56 -19.91 11.98 3.54
C PHE A 56 -19.63 13.04 4.61
N ILE A 57 -20.03 14.30 4.39
CA ILE A 57 -19.75 15.43 5.29
C ILE A 57 -20.32 15.17 6.69
N GLU A 58 -21.59 14.79 6.81
CA GLU A 58 -22.21 14.54 8.13
C GLU A 58 -21.48 13.45 8.91
N ARG A 59 -21.08 12.37 8.23
CA ARG A 59 -20.30 11.29 8.82
C ARG A 59 -18.92 11.76 9.28
N LEU A 60 -18.26 12.62 8.51
CA LEU A 60 -16.93 13.15 8.85
C LEU A 60 -16.97 14.16 10.00
N ILE A 61 -18.03 14.97 10.08
CA ILE A 61 -18.29 15.85 11.24
C ILE A 61 -18.43 15.01 12.50
N LYS A 62 -19.22 13.93 12.47
CA LYS A 62 -19.38 13.00 13.61
C LYS A 62 -18.05 12.34 14.04
N ARG A 63 -17.11 12.17 13.10
CA ARG A 63 -15.76 11.65 13.38
C ARG A 63 -14.81 12.72 13.92
N GLY A 64 -15.20 14.00 13.91
CA GLY A 64 -14.42 15.11 14.45
C GLY A 64 -13.65 15.92 13.40
N VAL A 65 -13.90 15.72 12.09
CA VAL A 65 -13.35 16.61 11.06
C VAL A 65 -14.05 17.96 11.15
N LYS A 66 -13.26 19.04 11.19
CA LYS A 66 -13.78 20.38 11.43
C LYS A 66 -13.78 21.30 10.21
N ALA A 67 -13.10 20.95 9.12
CA ALA A 67 -13.01 21.82 7.95
C ALA A 67 -13.30 21.09 6.63
N PHE A 68 -14.11 21.73 5.79
CA PHE A 68 -14.62 21.16 4.55
C PHE A 68 -14.53 22.19 3.41
N VAL A 69 -14.11 21.75 2.23
CA VAL A 69 -14.27 22.49 0.97
C VAL A 69 -15.44 21.85 0.22
N VAL A 70 -16.43 22.66 -0.14
CA VAL A 70 -17.69 22.20 -0.73
C VAL A 70 -18.05 23.05 -1.95
N SER A 71 -18.75 22.44 -2.91
CA SER A 71 -19.28 23.15 -4.08
C SER A 71 -20.78 23.39 -4.04
N ASP A 72 -21.49 22.82 -3.07
CA ASP A 72 -22.90 23.09 -2.82
C ASP A 72 -23.10 23.81 -1.47
N LYS A 73 -23.74 24.99 -1.56
CA LYS A 73 -24.04 25.86 -0.42
C LYS A 73 -24.98 25.21 0.60
N ASN A 74 -25.78 24.21 0.20
CA ASN A 74 -26.70 23.51 1.11
C ASN A 74 -25.98 22.77 2.24
N TYR A 75 -24.69 22.44 2.06
CA TYR A 75 -23.88 21.79 3.07
C TYR A 75 -23.19 22.78 4.01
N CYS A 76 -23.22 24.09 3.70
CA CYS A 76 -22.62 25.13 4.53
C CYS A 76 -23.51 25.46 5.72
N THR A 77 -22.96 25.37 6.93
CA THR A 77 -23.65 25.80 8.16
C THR A 77 -22.83 26.83 8.92
N GLN A 78 -23.50 27.83 9.50
CA GLN A 78 -22.84 28.80 10.38
C GLN A 78 -22.64 28.17 11.76
N ASN A 79 -21.40 27.75 12.06
CA ASN A 79 -21.04 27.10 13.32
C ASN A 79 -19.64 27.56 13.76
N ASN A 80 -19.45 27.84 15.04
CA ASN A 80 -18.18 28.35 15.59
C ASN A 80 -17.09 27.26 15.73
N ASP A 81 -17.45 25.97 15.63
CA ASP A 81 -16.51 24.85 15.74
C ASP A 81 -16.15 24.21 14.39
N LEU A 82 -16.90 24.53 13.33
CA LEU A 82 -16.73 24.00 11.98
C LEU A 82 -16.38 25.12 10.99
N CYS A 83 -15.72 24.75 9.90
CA CYS A 83 -15.46 25.62 8.76
C CYS A 83 -15.93 24.96 7.47
N PHE A 84 -16.71 25.69 6.68
CA PHE A 84 -17.04 25.34 5.30
C PHE A 84 -16.49 26.41 4.37
N ILE A 85 -15.74 26.01 3.37
CA ILE A 85 -15.19 26.87 2.32
C ILE A 85 -15.96 26.54 1.04
N LEU A 86 -16.90 27.41 0.69
CA LEU A 86 -17.72 27.28 -0.51
C LEU A 86 -16.93 27.74 -1.73
N VAL A 87 -16.81 26.87 -2.73
CA VAL A 87 -16.11 27.11 -3.99
C VAL A 87 -16.98 26.69 -5.17
N LYS A 88 -16.62 27.11 -6.39
CA LYS A 88 -17.34 26.64 -7.60
C LYS A 88 -16.97 25.21 -7.99
N ASP A 89 -15.73 24.81 -7.71
CA ASP A 89 -15.15 23.54 -8.15
C ASP A 89 -14.10 23.08 -7.12
N SER A 90 -14.41 21.98 -6.42
CA SER A 90 -13.57 21.44 -5.35
C SER A 90 -12.22 20.93 -5.84
N VAL A 91 -12.11 20.45 -7.09
CA VAL A 91 -10.83 19.98 -7.66
C VAL A 91 -9.94 21.18 -7.97
N LYS A 92 -10.48 22.24 -8.57
CA LYS A 92 -9.71 23.48 -8.77
C LYS A 92 -9.29 24.11 -7.45
N ALA A 93 -10.16 24.10 -6.44
CA ALA A 93 -9.80 24.57 -5.10
C ALA A 93 -8.66 23.73 -4.48
N LEU A 94 -8.68 22.40 -4.64
CA LEU A 94 -7.59 21.52 -4.21
C LEU A 94 -6.27 21.88 -4.91
N GLN A 95 -6.30 22.12 -6.22
CA GLN A 95 -5.14 22.55 -7.00
C GLN A 95 -4.60 23.91 -6.53
N MET A 96 -5.47 24.90 -6.31
CA MET A 96 -5.08 26.22 -5.78
C MET A 96 -4.50 26.13 -4.35
N CYS A 97 -5.06 25.26 -3.51
CA CYS A 97 -4.56 24.99 -2.17
C CYS A 97 -3.13 24.42 -2.21
N ALA A 98 -2.91 23.41 -3.07
CA ALA A 98 -1.58 22.85 -3.28
C ALA A 98 -0.59 23.86 -3.89
N LEU A 99 -1.04 24.73 -4.80
CA LEU A 99 -0.24 25.82 -5.37
C LEU A 99 0.24 26.80 -4.29
N MET A 100 -0.63 27.20 -3.36
CA MET A 100 -0.24 28.04 -2.23
C MET A 100 0.91 27.39 -1.45
N HIS A 101 0.82 26.08 -1.19
CA HIS A 101 1.86 25.33 -0.52
C HIS A 101 3.15 25.23 -1.36
N ARG A 102 3.03 24.91 -2.66
CA ARG A 102 4.13 24.83 -3.62
C ARG A 102 4.95 26.13 -3.67
N ASN A 103 4.30 27.29 -3.60
CA ASN A 103 4.97 28.59 -3.66
C ASN A 103 5.88 28.86 -2.44
N ASN A 104 5.74 28.09 -1.36
CA ASN A 104 6.64 28.17 -0.21
C ASN A 104 7.89 27.28 -0.36
N PHE A 105 7.98 26.50 -1.43
CA PHE A 105 9.11 25.61 -1.71
C PHE A 105 10.01 26.19 -2.82
N ASN A 106 11.20 26.66 -2.44
CA ASN A 106 12.14 27.33 -3.35
C ASN A 106 13.32 26.44 -3.77
N LYS A 107 13.18 25.11 -3.63
CA LYS A 107 14.18 24.13 -4.04
C LYS A 107 13.76 23.48 -5.37
N PRO A 108 14.67 22.79 -6.07
CA PRO A 108 14.35 22.20 -7.37
C PRO A 108 13.16 21.24 -7.33
N VAL A 109 12.33 21.30 -8.37
CA VAL A 109 11.24 20.36 -8.60
C VAL A 109 11.39 19.68 -9.96
N VAL A 110 11.30 18.35 -9.97
CA VAL A 110 11.31 17.51 -11.16
C VAL A 110 9.87 17.13 -11.50
N GLY A 111 9.43 17.45 -12.72
CA GLY A 111 8.15 17.04 -13.28
C GLY A 111 8.35 15.92 -14.30
N ILE A 112 7.67 14.78 -14.11
CA ILE A 112 7.82 13.61 -14.98
C ILE A 112 6.53 13.34 -15.74
N THR A 113 6.61 13.28 -17.07
CA THR A 113 5.49 12.82 -17.91
C THR A 113 5.94 11.82 -18.97
N GLY A 114 4.94 11.32 -19.71
CA GLY A 114 5.10 10.31 -20.75
C GLY A 114 3.92 9.34 -20.75
N SER A 115 3.96 8.37 -21.67
CA SER A 115 2.94 7.32 -21.73
C SER A 115 3.26 6.20 -20.73
N ASN A 116 4.48 5.68 -20.79
CA ASN A 116 5.02 4.68 -19.88
C ASN A 116 6.23 5.25 -19.10
N GLY A 117 6.89 4.48 -18.24
CA GLY A 117 8.13 4.88 -17.57
C GLY A 117 8.03 5.88 -16.40
N LYS A 118 7.01 6.76 -16.35
CA LYS A 118 6.87 7.82 -15.30
C LYS A 118 7.16 7.36 -13.87
N THR A 119 6.42 6.34 -13.41
CA THR A 119 6.54 5.83 -12.03
C THR A 119 7.89 5.14 -11.83
N ILE A 120 8.41 4.43 -12.84
CA ILE A 120 9.72 3.77 -12.79
C ILE A 120 10.83 4.81 -12.60
N VAL A 121 10.87 5.81 -13.49
CA VAL A 121 11.87 6.88 -13.43
C VAL A 121 11.79 7.66 -12.12
N LYS A 122 10.57 7.92 -11.60
CA LYS A 122 10.37 8.55 -10.28
C LYS A 122 10.96 7.71 -9.16
N GLU A 123 10.65 6.42 -9.11
CA GLU A 123 11.12 5.51 -8.06
C GLU A 123 12.63 5.33 -8.12
N TRP A 124 13.20 5.19 -9.32
CA TRP A 124 14.64 5.07 -9.52
C TRP A 124 15.38 6.35 -9.18
N LEU A 125 14.89 7.52 -9.61
CA LEU A 125 15.47 8.81 -9.18
C LEU A 125 15.42 8.96 -7.67
N SER A 126 14.30 8.60 -7.04
CA SER A 126 14.17 8.63 -5.59
C SER A 126 15.15 7.67 -4.92
N HIS A 127 15.27 6.44 -5.40
CA HIS A 127 16.17 5.43 -4.83
C HIS A 127 17.62 5.96 -4.87
N VAL A 128 18.04 6.38 -6.06
CA VAL A 128 19.40 6.82 -6.33
C VAL A 128 19.77 8.08 -5.54
N LEU A 129 18.87 9.06 -5.41
CA LEU A 129 19.17 10.34 -4.77
C LEU A 129 18.86 10.37 -3.27
N SER A 130 18.04 9.45 -2.75
CA SER A 130 17.63 9.44 -1.33
C SER A 130 18.79 9.23 -0.36
N THR A 131 19.88 8.60 -0.81
CA THR A 131 21.11 8.42 -0.02
C THR A 131 21.91 9.72 0.14
N LYS A 132 21.64 10.74 -0.69
CA LYS A 132 22.39 12.01 -0.73
C LYS A 132 21.60 13.19 -0.22
N ILE A 133 20.30 13.24 -0.52
CA ILE A 133 19.45 14.38 -0.19
C ILE A 133 18.08 13.93 0.31
N ALA A 134 17.55 14.67 1.28
CA ALA A 134 16.15 14.54 1.66
C ALA A 134 15.26 15.00 0.49
N LEU A 135 14.37 14.14 0.01
CA LEU A 135 13.49 14.42 -1.12
C LEU A 135 12.04 14.08 -0.82
N SER A 136 11.13 14.74 -1.51
CA SER A 136 9.70 14.38 -1.57
C SER A 136 9.40 13.75 -2.93
N LYS A 137 8.48 12.79 -2.99
CA LYS A 137 8.02 12.20 -4.25
C LYS A 137 6.52 11.95 -4.24
N SER A 138 5.91 11.89 -5.43
CA SER A 138 4.53 11.42 -5.56
C SER A 138 4.36 10.02 -4.93
N PRO A 139 3.43 9.83 -3.98
CA PRO A 139 3.16 8.51 -3.43
C PRO A 139 2.48 7.62 -4.48
N LYS A 140 2.84 6.33 -4.50
CA LYS A 140 2.25 5.31 -5.40
C LYS A 140 2.23 5.78 -6.87
N SER A 141 1.06 5.98 -7.47
CA SER A 141 0.90 6.53 -8.83
C SER A 141 0.00 7.77 -8.83
N TYR A 142 0.21 8.67 -7.87
CA TYR A 142 -0.60 9.89 -7.72
C TYR A 142 -0.20 10.93 -8.77
N ASN A 143 -0.70 10.75 -9.99
CA ASN A 143 -0.33 11.56 -11.16
C ASN A 143 -1.52 12.28 -11.84
N SER A 144 -2.73 12.17 -11.30
CA SER A 144 -3.95 12.75 -11.87
C SER A 144 -4.23 14.18 -11.38
N GLN A 145 -5.33 14.78 -11.87
CA GLN A 145 -5.84 16.09 -11.44
C GLN A 145 -6.04 16.23 -9.92
N ILE A 146 -6.27 15.11 -9.22
CA ILE A 146 -6.40 15.04 -7.76
C ILE A 146 -5.10 14.56 -7.11
N GLY A 147 -4.43 13.57 -7.69
CA GLY A 147 -3.23 12.97 -7.13
C GLY A 147 -2.04 13.93 -7.06
N VAL A 148 -1.85 14.78 -8.08
CA VAL A 148 -0.74 15.74 -8.12
C VAL A 148 -0.83 16.77 -6.98
N PRO A 149 -1.96 17.47 -6.74
CA PRO A 149 -2.10 18.35 -5.58
C PRO A 149 -1.78 17.67 -4.24
N LEU A 150 -2.25 16.42 -4.05
CA LEU A 150 -1.96 15.65 -2.84
C LEU A 150 -0.48 15.30 -2.72
N SER A 151 0.20 15.03 -3.84
CA SER A 151 1.65 14.79 -3.89
C SER A 151 2.44 16.03 -3.51
N VAL A 152 2.07 17.18 -4.07
CA VAL A 152 2.70 18.48 -3.79
C VAL A 152 2.50 18.90 -2.33
N TRP A 153 1.37 18.55 -1.72
CA TRP A 153 1.13 18.81 -0.30
C TRP A 153 2.06 18.03 0.66
N GLN A 154 2.68 16.93 0.20
CA GLN A 154 3.67 16.17 0.99
C GLN A 154 5.05 16.83 1.02
N ILE A 155 5.24 17.98 0.36
CA ILE A 155 6.47 18.73 0.42
C ILE A 155 6.60 19.36 1.82
N ASP A 156 7.83 19.45 2.32
CA ASP A 156 8.14 20.01 3.63
C ASP A 156 9.49 20.71 3.53
N LYS A 157 9.78 21.60 4.49
CA LYS A 157 10.95 22.46 4.53
C LYS A 157 12.27 21.70 4.59
N GLN A 158 12.24 20.44 5.06
CA GLN A 158 13.42 19.57 5.12
C GLN A 158 13.84 19.06 3.73
N HIS A 159 12.90 18.92 2.80
CA HIS A 159 13.17 18.40 1.47
C HIS A 159 14.03 19.39 0.67
N LYS A 160 14.99 18.85 -0.07
CA LYS A 160 15.92 19.58 -0.96
C LYS A 160 15.56 19.40 -2.44
N LEU A 161 14.69 18.45 -2.75
CA LEU A 161 14.20 18.11 -4.08
C LEU A 161 12.76 17.58 -3.96
N ALA A 162 11.90 17.88 -4.93
CA ALA A 162 10.62 17.19 -5.09
C ALA A 162 10.51 16.53 -6.47
N ILE A 163 10.03 15.28 -6.52
CA ILE A 163 9.89 14.49 -7.75
C ILE A 163 8.41 14.15 -7.95
N ILE A 164 7.75 14.85 -8.87
CA ILE A 164 6.30 14.77 -9.08
C ILE A 164 6.00 14.21 -10.47
N GLU A 165 5.28 13.10 -10.53
CA GLU A 165 4.79 12.56 -11.80
C GLU A 165 3.42 13.12 -12.17
N ALA A 166 3.20 13.37 -13.47
CA ALA A 166 1.98 13.93 -14.02
C ALA A 166 1.48 13.12 -15.23
N GLY A 167 0.21 12.75 -15.16
CA GLY A 167 -0.53 11.99 -16.15
C GLY A 167 -1.75 12.78 -16.64
N ILE A 168 -2.06 12.60 -17.92
CA ILE A 168 -3.25 13.17 -18.56
C ILE A 168 -3.99 12.07 -19.29
N SER A 169 -5.31 12.23 -19.33
CA SER A 169 -6.24 11.37 -20.05
C SER A 169 -6.85 12.07 -21.26
N GLN A 170 -6.91 13.40 -21.27
CA GLN A 170 -7.53 14.21 -22.32
C GLN A 170 -6.83 15.58 -22.46
N THR A 171 -7.23 16.38 -23.45
CA THR A 171 -6.73 17.74 -23.66
C THR A 171 -7.12 18.71 -22.55
N ASN A 172 -6.33 19.76 -22.32
CA ASN A 172 -6.52 20.82 -21.32
C ASN A 172 -6.38 20.36 -19.86
N GLU A 173 -5.75 19.22 -19.62
CA GLU A 173 -5.47 18.71 -18.27
C GLU A 173 -4.06 19.07 -17.79
N MET A 174 -3.08 19.14 -18.69
CA MET A 174 -1.69 19.28 -18.28
C MET A 174 -1.39 20.68 -17.73
N GLN A 175 -2.03 21.71 -18.27
CA GLN A 175 -1.80 23.09 -17.83
C GLN A 175 -2.20 23.30 -16.36
N SER A 176 -3.28 22.65 -15.91
CA SER A 176 -3.67 22.64 -14.50
C SER A 176 -2.62 21.95 -13.63
N LEU A 177 -2.03 20.85 -14.11
CA LEU A 177 -0.96 20.16 -13.38
C LEU A 177 0.34 20.96 -13.35
N GLU A 178 0.73 21.58 -14.46
CA GLU A 178 1.91 22.45 -14.54
C GLU A 178 1.81 23.59 -13.54
N THR A 179 0.64 24.24 -13.47
CA THR A 179 0.42 25.36 -12.54
C THR A 179 0.67 24.95 -11.10
N VAL A 180 0.34 23.71 -10.73
CA VAL A 180 0.54 23.16 -9.38
C VAL A 180 1.97 22.66 -9.15
N ILE A 181 2.59 22.03 -10.16
CA ILE A 181 3.92 21.42 -10.02
C ILE A 181 5.03 22.45 -10.13
N LYS A 182 4.93 23.39 -11.08
CA LYS A 182 5.99 24.35 -11.46
C LYS A 182 7.37 23.70 -11.51
N PRO A 183 7.59 22.74 -12.42
CA PRO A 183 8.83 21.97 -12.44
C PRO A 183 9.99 22.82 -12.95
N ASP A 184 11.13 22.78 -12.25
CA ASP A 184 12.40 23.34 -12.74
C ASP A 184 13.03 22.44 -13.81
N ILE A 185 12.83 21.13 -13.70
CA ILE A 185 13.35 20.11 -14.62
C ILE A 185 12.19 19.25 -15.11
N GLY A 186 12.03 19.18 -16.42
CA GLY A 186 11.03 18.34 -17.08
C GLY A 186 11.65 17.05 -17.59
N ILE A 187 11.01 15.89 -17.34
CA ILE A 187 11.41 14.60 -17.90
C ILE A 187 10.26 14.07 -18.78
N PHE A 188 10.52 13.96 -20.08
CA PHE A 188 9.64 13.25 -21.01
C PHE A 188 10.20 11.85 -21.25
N THR A 189 9.59 10.85 -20.61
CA THR A 189 10.09 9.46 -20.63
C THR A 189 9.96 8.81 -22.01
N ASN A 190 8.73 8.50 -22.44
CA ASN A 190 8.43 7.97 -23.77
C ASN A 190 7.00 8.32 -24.21
N ILE A 191 6.68 8.01 -25.47
CA ILE A 191 5.35 8.14 -26.04
C ILE A 191 4.85 6.77 -26.54
N GLY A 192 3.57 6.48 -26.31
CA GLY A 192 2.89 5.24 -26.71
C GLY A 192 1.39 5.46 -26.81
N ASN A 193 0.59 4.41 -27.01
CA ASN A 193 -0.83 4.52 -27.38
C ASN A 193 -1.80 4.83 -26.22
N ALA A 194 -1.37 4.80 -24.96
CA ALA A 194 -2.25 4.98 -23.80
C ALA A 194 -3.06 6.29 -23.85
N HIS A 195 -4.40 6.23 -23.75
CA HIS A 195 -5.33 7.37 -23.88
C HIS A 195 -5.34 8.12 -25.23
N GLN A 196 -4.81 7.54 -26.31
CA GLN A 196 -4.74 8.20 -27.62
C GLN A 196 -6.12 8.66 -28.15
N LYS A 197 -7.20 7.91 -27.86
CA LYS A 197 -8.57 8.20 -28.30
C LYS A 197 -9.10 9.60 -27.93
N ASN A 198 -8.56 10.20 -26.88
CA ASN A 198 -8.95 11.53 -26.43
C ASN A 198 -8.12 12.65 -27.08
N PHE A 199 -7.26 12.32 -28.05
CA PHE A 199 -6.41 13.23 -28.81
C PHE A 199 -6.57 12.97 -30.31
N GLN A 200 -6.70 14.04 -31.09
CA GLN A 200 -6.83 13.99 -32.53
C GLN A 200 -5.59 13.41 -33.22
N THR A 201 -4.40 13.65 -32.68
CA THR A 201 -3.12 13.16 -33.23
C THR A 201 -2.13 12.81 -32.14
N LEU A 202 -1.11 12.00 -32.47
CA LEU A 202 0.03 11.73 -31.58
C LEU A 202 0.74 13.03 -31.20
N LYS A 203 0.92 13.92 -32.17
CA LYS A 203 1.50 15.25 -31.97
C LYS A 203 0.72 16.09 -30.98
N GLN A 204 -0.61 16.14 -31.08
CA GLN A 204 -1.45 16.86 -30.11
C GLN A 204 -1.27 16.31 -28.68
N LYS A 205 -1.15 15.00 -28.52
CA LYS A 205 -0.90 14.37 -27.22
C LYS A 205 0.48 14.72 -26.66
N ILE A 206 1.51 14.72 -27.51
CA ILE A 206 2.86 15.16 -27.12
C ILE A 206 2.84 16.64 -26.74
N GLU A 207 2.18 17.49 -27.53
CA GLU A 207 2.02 18.93 -27.24
C GLU A 207 1.28 19.16 -25.93
N GLU A 208 0.19 18.44 -25.66
CA GLU A 208 -0.50 18.52 -24.38
C GLU A 208 0.41 18.07 -23.22
N LYS A 209 1.17 16.98 -23.36
CA LYS A 209 2.13 16.55 -22.33
C LYS A 209 3.26 17.56 -22.12
N ALA A 210 3.76 18.15 -23.19
CA ALA A 210 4.86 19.11 -23.18
C ALA A 210 4.49 20.42 -22.47
N LYS A 211 3.20 20.76 -22.35
CA LYS A 211 2.73 21.87 -21.51
C LYS A 211 3.23 21.79 -20.07
N LEU A 212 3.53 20.59 -19.54
CA LEU A 212 4.14 20.43 -18.22
C LEU A 212 5.44 21.22 -18.05
N PHE A 213 6.14 21.46 -19.16
CA PHE A 213 7.49 21.99 -19.17
C PHE A 213 7.59 23.44 -19.63
N GLU A 214 6.45 24.11 -19.81
CA GLU A 214 6.37 25.47 -20.33
C GLU A 214 7.32 26.43 -19.61
N ASN A 215 7.41 26.30 -18.29
CA ASN A 215 8.26 27.14 -17.43
C ASN A 215 9.46 26.39 -16.83
N SER A 216 9.74 25.16 -17.26
CA SER A 216 10.94 24.44 -16.83
C SER A 216 12.20 25.11 -17.35
N LYS A 217 13.32 24.90 -16.65
CA LYS A 217 14.66 25.40 -17.03
C LYS A 217 15.42 24.37 -17.84
N LYS A 218 15.23 23.09 -17.54
CA LYS A 218 15.94 21.97 -18.17
C LYS A 218 14.96 20.89 -18.63
N LEU A 219 15.26 20.24 -19.75
CA LEU A 219 14.45 19.17 -20.32
C LEU A 219 15.29 17.90 -20.54
N VAL A 220 14.79 16.76 -20.07
CA VAL A 220 15.37 15.43 -20.27
C VAL A 220 14.41 14.62 -21.14
N TYR A 221 14.89 14.09 -22.25
CA TYR A 221 14.10 13.27 -23.16
C TYR A 221 14.99 12.46 -24.10
N CYS A 222 14.43 11.39 -24.65
CA CYS A 222 15.08 10.60 -25.68
C CYS A 222 14.92 11.27 -27.05
N ALA A 223 16.02 11.61 -27.71
CA ALA A 223 16.07 12.21 -29.03
C ALA A 223 15.65 11.25 -30.16
N ASP A 224 15.64 9.95 -29.88
CA ASP A 224 15.27 8.90 -30.84
C ASP A 224 13.76 8.82 -31.09
N TYR A 225 12.95 9.65 -30.41
CA TYR A 225 11.55 9.89 -30.73
C TYR A 225 11.41 11.23 -31.49
N PRO A 226 11.34 11.22 -32.83
CA PRO A 226 11.36 12.44 -33.63
C PRO A 226 10.24 13.42 -33.29
N GLU A 227 9.04 12.92 -32.99
CA GLU A 227 7.88 13.76 -32.67
C GLU A 227 8.02 14.44 -31.30
N ILE A 228 8.64 13.76 -30.33
CA ILE A 228 8.97 14.37 -29.03
C ILE A 228 10.02 15.45 -29.24
N THR A 229 11.09 15.14 -29.99
CA THR A 229 12.16 16.09 -30.30
C THR A 229 11.62 17.31 -31.04
N GLU A 230 10.75 17.14 -32.03
CA GLU A 230 10.13 18.22 -32.78
C GLU A 230 9.35 19.16 -31.85
N VAL A 231 8.48 18.62 -30.98
CA VAL A 231 7.69 19.42 -30.04
C VAL A 231 8.58 20.10 -29.01
N LEU A 232 9.51 19.36 -28.39
CA LEU A 232 10.34 19.90 -27.33
C LEU A 232 11.36 20.93 -27.85
N SER A 233 11.84 20.82 -29.09
CA SER A 233 12.76 21.80 -29.69
C SER A 233 12.19 23.22 -29.79
N LYS A 234 10.86 23.38 -29.69
CA LYS A 234 10.19 24.69 -29.64
C LYS A 234 10.50 25.47 -28.35
N TYR A 235 10.87 24.78 -27.28
CA TYR A 235 11.23 25.34 -25.97
C TYR A 235 12.69 25.81 -25.94
N LYS A 236 13.01 26.83 -26.77
CA LYS A 236 14.41 27.26 -27.02
C LYS A 236 15.12 27.92 -25.83
N SER A 237 14.37 28.41 -24.85
CA SER A 237 14.93 29.05 -23.65
C SER A 237 15.45 28.04 -22.63
N GLN A 238 15.09 26.77 -22.80
CA GLN A 238 15.42 25.69 -21.88
C GLN A 238 16.75 25.04 -22.26
N GLU A 239 17.46 24.51 -21.27
CA GLU A 239 18.62 23.68 -21.52
C GLU A 239 18.17 22.23 -21.80
N HIS A 240 18.54 21.72 -22.97
CA HIS A 240 18.18 20.36 -23.38
C HIS A 240 19.26 19.37 -22.97
N PHE A 241 18.86 18.34 -22.23
CA PHE A 241 19.60 17.13 -21.90
C PHE A 241 18.98 15.97 -22.69
N SER A 242 19.04 16.07 -24.02
CA SER A 242 18.55 15.02 -24.90
C SER A 242 19.55 13.88 -24.98
N TRP A 243 19.07 12.64 -24.94
CA TRP A 243 19.91 11.45 -25.04
C TRP A 243 19.50 10.55 -26.20
N SER A 244 20.41 9.73 -26.71
CA SER A 244 20.16 8.86 -27.87
C SER A 244 21.01 7.59 -27.84
N LEU A 245 20.44 6.51 -28.37
CA LEU A 245 21.15 5.28 -28.72
C LEU A 245 21.54 5.22 -30.20
N GLN A 246 21.07 6.18 -31.01
CA GLN A 246 21.27 6.27 -32.46
C GLN A 246 22.21 7.41 -32.88
N GLY A 247 22.75 8.18 -31.93
CA GLY A 247 23.67 9.29 -32.19
C GLY A 247 23.01 10.67 -32.40
N ASN A 248 21.71 10.81 -32.15
CA ASN A 248 20.94 12.04 -32.38
C ASN A 248 20.78 12.93 -31.14
N GLY A 249 21.36 12.54 -30.01
CA GLY A 249 21.22 13.22 -28.71
C GLY A 249 22.38 14.18 -28.43
N LYS A 250 22.18 15.07 -27.45
CA LYS A 250 23.31 15.81 -26.82
C LYS A 250 24.23 14.84 -26.06
N ILE A 251 23.65 13.77 -25.51
CA ILE A 251 24.37 12.69 -24.83
C ILE A 251 24.08 11.38 -25.57
N ASN A 252 25.09 10.80 -26.20
CA ASN A 252 24.95 9.54 -26.93
C ASN A 252 25.45 8.39 -26.07
N PHE A 253 24.67 7.30 -26.05
CA PHE A 253 24.95 6.12 -25.23
C PHE A 253 25.27 4.91 -26.12
N GLU A 254 26.31 4.18 -25.73
CA GLU A 254 26.59 2.83 -26.21
C GLU A 254 26.26 1.83 -25.10
N ILE A 255 25.57 0.74 -25.44
CA ILE A 255 25.14 -0.28 -24.48
C ILE A 255 25.94 -1.57 -24.72
N GLN A 256 26.51 -2.10 -23.66
CA GLN A 256 27.06 -3.46 -23.63
C GLN A 256 26.25 -4.30 -22.64
N THR A 257 25.29 -5.08 -23.14
CA THR A 257 24.44 -5.96 -22.32
C THR A 257 25.11 -7.31 -22.12
N ARG A 258 25.23 -7.76 -20.87
CA ARG A 258 25.58 -9.14 -20.54
C ARG A 258 24.29 -9.94 -20.34
N LEU A 259 24.20 -11.11 -21.00
CA LEU A 259 23.04 -11.99 -21.01
C LEU A 259 22.38 -12.11 -19.61
N ASN A 260 21.15 -11.60 -19.51
CA ASN A 260 20.23 -11.70 -18.37
C ASN A 260 20.82 -11.33 -17.00
N SER A 261 21.75 -10.39 -16.94
CA SER A 261 22.38 -10.02 -15.66
C SER A 261 22.48 -8.51 -15.47
N PHE A 262 23.21 -7.80 -16.33
CA PHE A 262 23.42 -6.37 -16.22
C PHE A 262 23.79 -5.76 -17.57
N SER A 263 23.56 -4.45 -17.72
CA SER A 263 24.03 -3.66 -18.84
C SER A 263 25.04 -2.62 -18.38
N ILE A 264 26.05 -2.40 -19.22
CA ILE A 264 27.01 -1.32 -19.08
C ILE A 264 26.60 -0.22 -20.06
N LEU A 265 26.40 0.99 -19.53
CA LEU A 265 26.07 2.20 -20.30
C LEU A 265 27.33 3.05 -20.40
N LYS A 266 27.81 3.28 -21.63
CA LYS A 266 28.97 4.13 -21.93
C LYS A 266 28.52 5.39 -22.63
N PHE A 267 29.03 6.55 -22.22
CA PHE A 267 28.63 7.84 -22.79
C PHE A 267 29.67 8.92 -22.54
N GLU A 268 29.61 9.98 -23.34
CA GLU A 268 30.40 11.19 -23.15
C GLU A 268 29.53 12.31 -22.59
N PHE A 269 30.02 12.99 -21.55
CA PHE A 269 29.38 14.18 -21.00
C PHE A 269 30.47 15.20 -20.61
N GLU A 270 30.31 16.45 -21.03
CA GLU A 270 31.28 17.54 -20.79
C GLU A 270 32.74 17.18 -21.17
N ASN A 271 32.92 16.56 -22.34
CA ASN A 271 34.21 16.09 -22.87
C ASN A 271 34.92 15.03 -22.00
N LYS A 272 34.17 14.32 -21.15
CA LYS A 272 34.66 13.19 -20.34
C LYS A 272 33.87 11.93 -20.67
N GLN A 273 34.60 10.82 -20.74
CA GLN A 273 34.02 9.49 -20.97
C GLN A 273 33.63 8.87 -19.63
N TYR A 274 32.42 8.31 -19.58
CA TYR A 274 31.87 7.66 -18.41
C TYR A 274 31.36 6.25 -18.73
N GLU A 275 31.42 5.39 -17.74
CA GLU A 275 30.88 4.04 -17.77
C GLU A 275 30.12 3.78 -16.46
N ILE A 276 28.89 3.28 -16.58
CA ILE A 276 28.05 2.95 -15.43
C ILE A 276 27.33 1.62 -15.67
N GLN A 277 27.28 0.80 -14.62
CA GLN A 277 26.58 -0.47 -14.64
C GLN A 277 25.15 -0.32 -14.10
N THR A 278 24.20 -0.99 -14.73
CA THR A 278 22.83 -1.15 -14.23
C THR A 278 22.39 -2.61 -14.28
N ASN A 279 21.59 -3.05 -13.33
CA ASN A 279 20.90 -4.36 -13.35
C ASN A 279 19.73 -4.42 -14.35
N SER A 280 19.48 -3.37 -15.12
CA SER A 280 18.51 -3.35 -16.23
C SER A 280 19.13 -3.96 -17.50
N TYR A 281 18.39 -4.83 -18.20
CA TYR A 281 18.88 -5.50 -19.42
C TYR A 281 17.90 -5.44 -20.60
N ASP A 282 16.60 -5.27 -20.37
CA ASP A 282 15.62 -5.09 -21.44
C ASP A 282 15.58 -3.63 -21.94
N LYS A 283 15.11 -3.45 -23.19
CA LYS A 283 15.08 -2.14 -23.85
C LYS A 283 14.33 -1.08 -23.04
N ALA A 284 13.14 -1.40 -22.51
CA ALA A 284 12.32 -0.42 -21.82
C ALA A 284 12.94 0.01 -20.49
N SER A 285 13.51 -0.94 -19.74
CA SER A 285 14.23 -0.65 -18.51
C SER A 285 15.51 0.16 -18.76
N ILE A 286 16.25 -0.15 -19.83
CA ILE A 286 17.42 0.64 -20.23
C ILE A 286 17.03 2.09 -20.58
N GLU A 287 15.95 2.31 -21.33
CA GLU A 287 15.47 3.67 -21.63
C GLU A 287 15.08 4.43 -20.34
N ASN A 288 14.43 3.75 -19.37
CA ASN A 288 14.12 4.36 -18.07
C ASN A 288 15.39 4.65 -17.27
N ALA A 289 16.40 3.78 -17.33
CA ALA A 289 17.66 3.96 -16.62
C ALA A 289 18.39 5.17 -17.20
N ILE A 290 18.51 5.27 -18.52
CA ILE A 290 19.13 6.43 -19.16
C ILE A 290 18.37 7.72 -18.80
N ASN A 291 17.02 7.72 -18.81
CA ASN A 291 16.24 8.86 -18.33
C ASN A 291 16.56 9.25 -16.88
N THR A 292 16.67 8.29 -15.97
CA THR A 292 17.06 8.52 -14.56
C THR A 292 18.48 9.09 -14.46
N LEU A 293 19.44 8.50 -15.15
CA LEU A 293 20.84 8.93 -15.16
C LEU A 293 20.98 10.36 -15.67
N VAL A 294 20.40 10.64 -16.84
CA VAL A 294 20.48 11.96 -17.48
C VAL A 294 19.76 13.01 -16.64
N ALA A 295 18.70 12.64 -15.92
CA ALA A 295 18.06 13.52 -14.96
C ALA A 295 18.94 13.82 -13.73
N CYS A 296 19.73 12.86 -13.23
CA CYS A 296 20.74 13.13 -12.20
C CYS A 296 21.80 14.13 -12.69
N LEU A 297 22.28 13.98 -13.93
CA LEU A 297 23.20 14.95 -14.57
C LEU A 297 22.55 16.33 -14.73
N ALA A 298 21.30 16.38 -15.18
CA ALA A 298 20.56 17.64 -15.32
C ALA A 298 20.35 18.35 -13.96
N LEU A 299 20.20 17.59 -12.88
CA LEU A 299 20.17 18.08 -11.50
C LEU A 299 21.54 18.57 -10.99
N GLY A 300 22.63 18.25 -11.69
CA GLY A 300 23.99 18.66 -11.36
C GLY A 300 24.73 17.71 -10.41
N PHE A 301 24.29 16.45 -10.28
CA PHE A 301 25.01 15.43 -9.52
C PHE A 301 26.17 14.87 -10.33
N ASP A 302 27.30 14.59 -9.67
CA ASP A 302 28.40 13.87 -10.30
C ASP A 302 28.05 12.38 -10.41
N ILE A 303 28.49 11.71 -11.46
CA ILE A 303 28.21 10.28 -11.67
C ILE A 303 28.71 9.44 -10.50
N ASN A 304 29.83 9.82 -9.88
CA ASN A 304 30.38 9.12 -8.72
C ASN A 304 29.45 9.18 -7.50
N ASP A 305 28.56 10.18 -7.43
CA ASP A 305 27.59 10.27 -6.33
C ASP A 305 26.56 9.15 -6.37
N PHE A 306 26.24 8.64 -7.56
CA PHE A 306 25.12 7.72 -7.75
C PHE A 306 25.43 6.42 -8.48
N ALA A 307 26.66 6.25 -8.98
CA ALA A 307 27.06 5.07 -9.75
C ALA A 307 26.78 3.75 -9.01
N GLU A 308 27.08 3.68 -7.71
CA GLU A 308 26.86 2.47 -6.90
C GLU A 308 25.37 2.11 -6.79
N ALA A 309 24.51 3.07 -6.43
CA ALA A 309 23.07 2.85 -6.33
C ALA A 309 22.42 2.47 -7.69
N PHE A 310 23.08 2.82 -8.79
CA PHE A 310 22.64 2.47 -10.14
C PHE A 310 22.82 0.99 -10.48
N THR A 311 23.72 0.30 -9.77
CA THR A 311 23.96 -1.14 -9.97
C THR A 311 22.81 -2.01 -9.44
N SER A 312 21.96 -1.47 -8.57
CA SER A 312 20.90 -2.18 -7.84
C SER A 312 19.56 -1.45 -7.91
N LEU A 313 19.16 -0.96 -9.10
CA LEU A 313 17.87 -0.30 -9.27
C LEU A 313 16.73 -1.27 -8.90
N PRO A 314 15.76 -0.82 -8.10
CA PRO A 314 14.70 -1.70 -7.61
C PRO A 314 13.80 -2.15 -8.77
N ILE A 315 13.51 -3.45 -8.82
CA ILE A 315 12.47 -4.02 -9.68
C ILE A 315 11.13 -3.56 -9.11
N LEU A 316 10.29 -2.97 -9.96
CA LEU A 316 8.92 -2.64 -9.60
C LEU A 316 8.04 -3.82 -10.00
N ASN A 317 7.54 -4.57 -9.01
CA ASN A 317 6.75 -5.80 -9.19
C ASN A 317 5.70 -5.65 -10.31
N MET A 318 5.46 -6.73 -11.08
CA MET A 318 4.46 -6.84 -12.18
C MET A 318 4.84 -6.32 -13.58
N ARG A 319 6.12 -6.09 -13.92
CA ARG A 319 6.55 -5.73 -15.30
C ARG A 319 7.80 -6.50 -15.75
N PHE A 320 7.68 -7.28 -16.83
CA PHE A 320 8.75 -8.12 -17.42
C PHE A 320 9.54 -8.96 -16.40
N GLU A 321 8.87 -9.38 -15.34
CA GLU A 321 9.46 -10.14 -14.25
C GLU A 321 9.49 -11.62 -14.67
N THR A 322 10.68 -12.23 -14.71
CA THR A 322 10.80 -13.67 -14.98
C THR A 322 10.81 -14.42 -13.66
N ILE A 323 9.85 -15.31 -13.50
CA ILE A 323 9.55 -16.03 -12.26
C ILE A 323 9.61 -17.52 -12.57
N ASP A 324 10.16 -18.32 -11.67
CA ASP A 324 10.04 -19.78 -11.79
C ASP A 324 8.56 -20.17 -11.65
N GLY A 325 8.06 -21.08 -12.48
CA GLY A 325 6.68 -21.59 -12.44
C GLY A 325 6.60 -23.06 -12.00
N ILE A 326 5.42 -23.49 -11.54
CA ILE A 326 5.16 -24.89 -11.17
C ILE A 326 5.37 -25.83 -12.37
N ASN A 327 5.54 -27.13 -12.13
CA ASN A 327 5.70 -28.14 -13.20
C ASN A 327 6.87 -27.87 -14.16
N GLU A 328 8.00 -27.37 -13.63
CA GLU A 328 9.19 -27.03 -14.43
C GLU A 328 8.94 -25.96 -15.50
N SER A 329 7.94 -25.11 -15.30
CA SER A 329 7.66 -23.98 -16.18
C SER A 329 8.44 -22.73 -15.74
N LYS A 330 8.48 -21.74 -16.63
CA LYS A 330 8.91 -20.37 -16.32
C LYS A 330 7.82 -19.39 -16.72
N ILE A 331 7.70 -18.31 -15.98
CA ILE A 331 6.66 -17.30 -16.15
C ILE A 331 7.32 -15.97 -16.46
N ILE A 332 6.91 -15.35 -17.56
CA ILE A 332 7.20 -13.95 -17.87
C ILE A 332 5.98 -13.13 -17.46
N ASN A 333 6.06 -12.48 -16.30
CA ASN A 333 5.01 -11.65 -15.72
C ASN A 333 5.07 -10.21 -16.28
N ASP A 334 4.13 -9.91 -17.18
CA ASP A 334 3.88 -8.57 -17.74
C ASP A 334 2.40 -8.18 -17.57
N ALA A 335 1.84 -8.49 -16.40
CA ALA A 335 0.41 -8.40 -16.07
C ALA A 335 -0.12 -6.99 -15.78
N TYR A 336 0.64 -5.92 -16.06
CA TYR A 336 0.25 -4.56 -15.69
C TYR A 336 -0.60 -3.85 -16.76
N SER A 337 -0.25 -4.03 -18.04
CA SER A 337 -0.94 -3.39 -19.16
C SER A 337 -0.81 -4.20 -20.43
N LEU A 338 -1.84 -4.15 -21.27
CA LEU A 338 -1.89 -4.83 -22.57
C LEU A 338 -2.30 -3.86 -23.68
N ASP A 339 -1.39 -3.64 -24.62
CA ASP A 339 -1.61 -3.02 -25.93
C ASP A 339 -0.87 -3.81 -27.03
N ILE A 340 -1.24 -3.65 -28.31
CA ILE A 340 -0.71 -4.45 -29.43
C ILE A 340 0.83 -4.35 -29.54
N ASN A 341 1.40 -3.15 -29.40
CA ASN A 341 2.83 -2.95 -29.54
C ASN A 341 3.59 -3.57 -28.37
N SER A 342 3.07 -3.39 -27.15
CA SER A 342 3.64 -4.03 -25.96
C SER A 342 3.55 -5.55 -26.02
N LEU A 343 2.49 -6.10 -26.64
CA LEU A 343 2.32 -7.53 -26.84
C LEU A 343 3.36 -8.09 -27.80
N GLU A 344 3.67 -7.36 -28.87
CA GLU A 344 4.72 -7.76 -29.81
C GLU A 344 6.06 -7.97 -29.12
N ILE A 345 6.47 -6.96 -28.33
CA ILE A 345 7.71 -6.99 -27.55
C ILE A 345 7.70 -8.16 -26.55
N ALA A 346 6.57 -8.38 -25.86
CA ALA A 346 6.46 -9.46 -24.88
C ALA A 346 6.54 -10.85 -25.52
N LEU A 347 5.95 -11.02 -26.71
CA LEU A 347 6.05 -12.27 -27.47
C LEU A 347 7.46 -12.52 -28.03
N ASP A 348 8.17 -11.47 -28.44
CA ASP A 348 9.57 -11.59 -28.86
C ASP A 348 10.47 -11.98 -27.69
N ASN A 349 10.22 -11.43 -26.49
CA ASN A 349 10.92 -11.82 -25.27
C ASN A 349 10.65 -13.29 -24.93
N LEU A 350 9.39 -13.73 -25.00
CA LEU A 350 9.00 -15.13 -24.83
C LEU A 350 9.79 -16.05 -25.78
N LEU A 351 9.93 -15.68 -27.05
CA LEU A 351 10.70 -16.48 -28.02
C LEU A 351 12.17 -16.62 -27.66
N ASN A 352 12.79 -15.54 -27.19
CA ASN A 352 14.21 -15.54 -26.81
C ASN A 352 14.47 -16.39 -25.57
N GLN A 353 13.51 -16.44 -24.63
CA GLN A 353 13.66 -17.19 -23.38
C GLN A 353 13.24 -18.67 -23.50
N ALA A 354 12.21 -18.96 -24.31
CA ALA A 354 11.60 -20.28 -24.36
C ALA A 354 12.53 -21.39 -24.87
N GLY A 355 13.59 -21.10 -25.64
CA GLY A 355 14.47 -22.15 -26.17
C GLY A 355 13.70 -23.27 -26.89
N LYS A 356 13.75 -24.51 -26.34
CA LYS A 356 12.97 -25.68 -26.82
C LYS A 356 11.72 -25.98 -25.97
N HIS A 357 11.46 -25.18 -24.94
CA HIS A 357 10.29 -25.32 -24.06
C HIS A 357 9.00 -24.99 -24.81
N ARG A 358 7.89 -25.57 -24.34
CA ARG A 358 6.56 -25.33 -24.89
C ARG A 358 6.12 -23.89 -24.58
N LYS A 359 5.58 -23.17 -25.54
CA LYS A 359 5.25 -21.74 -25.43
C LYS A 359 3.76 -21.57 -25.15
N ILE A 360 3.44 -21.03 -23.98
CA ILE A 360 2.08 -20.73 -23.55
C ILE A 360 1.93 -19.22 -23.41
N VAL A 361 0.81 -18.68 -23.89
CA VAL A 361 0.52 -17.25 -23.81
C VAL A 361 -0.85 -17.07 -23.18
N ILE A 362 -0.93 -16.28 -22.10
CA ILE A 362 -2.16 -15.92 -21.40
C ILE A 362 -2.42 -14.43 -21.61
N LEU A 363 -3.51 -14.10 -22.33
CA LEU A 363 -3.86 -12.73 -22.71
C LEU A 363 -5.23 -12.32 -22.19
N SER A 364 -5.33 -11.09 -21.69
CA SER A 364 -6.63 -10.47 -21.45
C SER A 364 -7.21 -9.85 -22.72
N ASP A 365 -8.41 -9.27 -22.62
CA ASP A 365 -8.89 -8.32 -23.63
C ASP A 365 -7.94 -7.12 -23.77
N ILE A 366 -7.82 -6.64 -25.00
CA ILE A 366 -7.15 -5.37 -25.31
C ILE A 366 -8.18 -4.24 -25.24
N LEU A 367 -8.20 -3.49 -24.13
CA LEU A 367 -9.19 -2.44 -23.86
C LEU A 367 -8.90 -1.11 -24.58
N GLN A 368 -7.67 -0.90 -25.04
CA GLN A 368 -7.20 0.40 -25.55
C GLN A 368 -6.64 0.29 -26.97
N SER A 369 -7.51 0.09 -27.96
CA SER A 369 -7.11 0.09 -29.38
C SER A 369 -8.11 0.80 -30.29
N ASP A 370 -7.58 1.44 -31.34
CA ASP A 370 -8.30 2.27 -32.33
C ASP A 370 -8.85 1.44 -33.50
N LEU A 371 -8.55 0.14 -33.53
CA LEU A 371 -9.02 -0.81 -34.53
C LEU A 371 -10.33 -1.47 -34.07
N SER A 372 -11.13 -1.99 -35.00
CA SER A 372 -12.27 -2.83 -34.63
C SER A 372 -11.77 -4.08 -33.90
N SER A 373 -12.55 -4.62 -32.95
CA SER A 373 -12.19 -5.84 -32.21
C SER A 373 -11.75 -6.96 -33.15
N LYS A 374 -12.44 -7.13 -34.28
CA LYS A 374 -12.05 -8.08 -35.33
C LYS A 374 -10.64 -7.82 -35.88
N ALA A 375 -10.33 -6.57 -36.27
CA ALA A 375 -9.01 -6.23 -36.80
C ALA A 375 -7.89 -6.38 -35.75
N ILE A 376 -8.18 -6.09 -34.47
CA ILE A 376 -7.25 -6.30 -33.37
C ILE A 376 -6.93 -7.78 -33.22
N TYR A 377 -7.95 -8.62 -33.06
CA TYR A 377 -7.73 -10.05 -32.81
C TYR A 377 -7.24 -10.80 -34.05
N THR A 378 -7.48 -10.30 -35.27
CA THR A 378 -6.78 -10.79 -36.46
C THR A 378 -5.28 -10.55 -36.36
N LYS A 379 -4.84 -9.33 -35.99
CA LYS A 379 -3.42 -9.06 -35.76
C LYS A 379 -2.83 -9.91 -34.63
N VAL A 380 -3.55 -10.04 -33.50
CA VAL A 380 -3.10 -10.89 -32.39
C VAL A 380 -2.95 -12.34 -32.86
N ALA A 381 -3.92 -12.88 -33.60
CA ALA A 381 -3.85 -14.23 -34.16
C ALA A 381 -2.64 -14.40 -35.10
N ASP A 382 -2.38 -13.43 -35.97
CA ASP A 382 -1.20 -13.43 -36.85
C ASP A 382 0.11 -13.41 -36.04
N MET A 383 0.19 -12.60 -34.99
CA MET A 383 1.36 -12.51 -34.10
C MET A 383 1.62 -13.82 -33.34
N ILE A 384 0.56 -14.45 -32.83
CA ILE A 384 0.60 -15.74 -32.13
C ILE A 384 1.01 -16.87 -33.10
N LYS A 385 0.48 -16.86 -34.33
CA LYS A 385 0.80 -17.84 -35.38
C LYS A 385 2.24 -17.70 -35.85
N ALA A 386 2.70 -16.48 -36.14
CA ALA A 386 4.05 -16.21 -36.64
C ALA A 386 5.15 -16.66 -35.68
N ARG A 387 4.85 -16.70 -34.37
CA ARG A 387 5.79 -17.06 -33.30
C ARG A 387 5.67 -18.50 -32.83
N ASN A 388 4.87 -19.32 -33.53
CA ASN A 388 4.65 -20.73 -33.21
C ASN A 388 4.30 -20.95 -31.72
N ILE A 389 3.37 -20.16 -31.19
CA ILE A 389 2.85 -20.38 -29.84
C ILE A 389 2.06 -21.69 -29.81
N ASP A 390 2.32 -22.53 -28.81
CA ASP A 390 1.75 -23.87 -28.69
C ASP A 390 0.34 -23.84 -28.09
N LEU A 391 0.11 -22.95 -27.13
CA LEU A 391 -1.19 -22.75 -26.49
C LEU A 391 -1.44 -21.27 -26.21
N LEU A 392 -2.58 -20.77 -26.68
CA LEU A 392 -3.14 -19.48 -26.28
C LEU A 392 -4.28 -19.69 -25.30
N ILE A 393 -4.27 -18.92 -24.21
CA ILE A 393 -5.36 -18.79 -23.26
C ILE A 393 -5.84 -17.33 -23.30
N GLY A 394 -7.04 -17.10 -23.83
CA GLY A 394 -7.68 -15.79 -23.88
C GLY A 394 -8.66 -15.59 -22.72
N ILE A 395 -8.60 -14.44 -22.05
CA ILE A 395 -9.49 -14.09 -20.93
C ILE A 395 -10.17 -12.74 -21.19
N GLY A 396 -11.48 -12.75 -21.34
CA GLY A 396 -12.29 -11.56 -21.62
C GLY A 396 -13.31 -11.77 -22.73
N GLU A 397 -14.35 -10.95 -22.74
CA GLU A 397 -15.47 -11.06 -23.69
C GLU A 397 -15.04 -10.85 -25.14
N ASN A 398 -14.13 -9.91 -25.39
CA ASN A 398 -13.74 -9.56 -26.75
C ASN A 398 -12.83 -10.63 -27.38
N ILE A 399 -11.81 -11.11 -26.67
CA ILE A 399 -10.93 -12.17 -27.17
C ILE A 399 -11.69 -13.49 -27.33
N SER A 400 -12.59 -13.80 -26.39
CA SER A 400 -13.44 -15.00 -26.42
C SER A 400 -14.44 -14.97 -27.58
N SER A 401 -15.06 -13.83 -27.88
CA SER A 401 -15.97 -13.70 -29.04
C SER A 401 -15.27 -13.83 -30.40
N HIS A 402 -13.93 -13.78 -30.42
CA HIS A 402 -13.11 -13.93 -31.62
C HIS A 402 -12.31 -15.23 -31.65
N TYR A 403 -12.74 -16.25 -30.88
CA TYR A 403 -12.06 -17.54 -30.77
C TYR A 403 -11.74 -18.21 -32.13
N TYR A 404 -12.63 -18.01 -33.12
CA TYR A 404 -12.51 -18.58 -34.47
C TYR A 404 -11.29 -18.08 -35.28
N LEU A 405 -10.59 -17.04 -34.81
CA LEU A 405 -9.36 -16.54 -35.42
C LEU A 405 -8.10 -17.30 -34.96
N PHE A 406 -8.20 -18.06 -33.87
CA PHE A 406 -7.06 -18.73 -33.23
C PHE A 406 -7.05 -20.23 -33.52
N LYS A 407 -5.96 -20.93 -33.14
CA LYS A 407 -5.86 -22.40 -33.32
C LYS A 407 -6.94 -23.12 -32.52
N GLU A 408 -7.42 -24.27 -33.02
CA GLU A 408 -8.48 -25.07 -32.38
C GLU A 408 -8.16 -25.48 -30.93
N ASN A 409 -6.88 -25.61 -30.58
CA ASN A 409 -6.45 -25.95 -29.22
C ASN A 409 -6.35 -24.74 -28.27
N SER A 410 -6.73 -23.54 -28.70
CA SER A 410 -6.75 -22.33 -27.86
C SER A 410 -7.92 -22.38 -26.88
N LEU A 411 -7.73 -21.88 -25.67
CA LEU A 411 -8.74 -21.88 -24.61
C LEU A 411 -9.21 -20.46 -24.31
N PHE A 412 -10.50 -20.29 -23.98
CA PHE A 412 -11.10 -18.98 -23.75
C PHE A 412 -11.98 -18.97 -22.50
N TYR A 413 -11.85 -17.90 -21.72
CA TYR A 413 -12.57 -17.70 -20.45
C TYR A 413 -13.11 -16.26 -20.39
N LEU A 414 -14.22 -16.04 -19.70
CA LEU A 414 -14.80 -14.70 -19.57
C LEU A 414 -14.08 -13.87 -18.51
N THR A 415 -13.73 -14.49 -17.37
CA THR A 415 -13.04 -13.82 -16.27
C THR A 415 -11.78 -14.55 -15.83
N THR A 416 -10.89 -13.82 -15.14
CA THR A 416 -9.69 -14.37 -14.53
C THR A 416 -10.00 -15.44 -13.48
N ASN A 417 -11.10 -15.30 -12.74
CA ASN A 417 -11.52 -16.31 -11.77
C ASN A 417 -11.98 -17.59 -12.47
N ASP A 418 -12.78 -17.50 -13.54
CA ASP A 418 -13.23 -18.67 -14.30
C ASP A 418 -12.05 -19.48 -14.85
N PHE A 419 -11.01 -18.77 -15.30
CA PHE A 419 -9.77 -19.39 -15.74
C PHE A 419 -9.05 -20.12 -14.60
N ILE A 420 -8.85 -19.46 -13.46
CA ILE A 420 -8.16 -20.05 -12.29
C ILE A 420 -8.91 -21.27 -11.77
N GLU A 421 -10.24 -21.25 -11.75
CA GLU A 421 -11.05 -22.39 -11.31
C GLU A 421 -10.95 -23.59 -12.25
N ASN A 422 -10.56 -23.38 -13.52
CA ASN A 422 -10.46 -24.44 -14.53
C ASN A 422 -9.02 -24.74 -14.98
N SER A 423 -8.03 -24.03 -14.44
CA SER A 423 -6.63 -24.08 -14.86
C SER A 423 -5.99 -25.46 -14.65
N PHE A 424 -6.45 -26.23 -13.66
CA PHE A 424 -5.97 -27.59 -13.34
C PHE A 424 -6.12 -28.58 -14.50
N LYS A 425 -6.97 -28.26 -15.49
CA LYS A 425 -7.18 -29.07 -16.70
C LYS A 425 -6.11 -28.81 -17.78
N ILE A 426 -5.25 -27.82 -17.56
CA ILE A 426 -4.28 -27.35 -18.55
C ILE A 426 -2.90 -27.87 -18.16
N ASP A 427 -2.33 -28.71 -19.02
CA ASP A 427 -0.94 -29.11 -18.88
C ASP A 427 -0.04 -27.90 -19.20
N ILE A 428 0.77 -27.51 -18.22
CA ILE A 428 1.77 -26.44 -18.32
C ILE A 428 3.19 -26.96 -18.07
N HIS A 429 3.39 -28.28 -18.03
CA HIS A 429 4.68 -28.88 -17.72
C HIS A 429 5.75 -28.45 -18.73
N ASN A 430 6.95 -28.13 -18.24
CA ASN A 430 8.13 -27.78 -19.05
C ASN A 430 7.84 -26.70 -20.11
N SER A 431 7.12 -25.65 -19.69
CA SER A 431 6.63 -24.58 -20.57
C SER A 431 7.20 -23.20 -20.21
N GLU A 432 7.36 -22.33 -21.20
CA GLU A 432 7.60 -20.91 -21.00
C GLU A 432 6.27 -20.17 -21.19
N ILE A 433 5.81 -19.48 -20.14
CA ILE A 433 4.46 -18.92 -20.02
C ILE A 433 4.55 -17.39 -19.99
N LEU A 434 4.03 -16.72 -21.01
CA LEU A 434 3.84 -15.26 -20.97
C LEU A 434 2.47 -14.93 -20.39
N ILE A 435 2.43 -14.15 -19.31
CA ILE A 435 1.19 -13.63 -18.73
C ILE A 435 1.13 -12.12 -18.99
N LYS A 436 0.16 -11.68 -19.81
CA LYS A 436 0.03 -10.26 -20.17
C LYS A 436 -1.42 -9.82 -20.22
N GLY A 437 -1.76 -8.78 -19.46
CA GLY A 437 -3.14 -8.34 -19.32
C GLY A 437 -3.30 -6.86 -19.01
N ALA A 438 -4.47 -6.32 -19.32
CA ALA A 438 -4.90 -5.00 -18.87
C ALA A 438 -5.19 -5.02 -17.36
N ARG A 439 -4.95 -3.90 -16.68
CA ARG A 439 -4.93 -3.83 -15.23
C ARG A 439 -6.21 -4.32 -14.52
N ASN A 440 -7.37 -4.08 -15.12
CA ASN A 440 -8.68 -4.46 -14.56
C ASN A 440 -8.96 -5.97 -14.60
N PHE A 441 -8.13 -6.78 -15.29
CA PHE A 441 -8.25 -8.23 -15.27
C PHE A 441 -7.51 -8.88 -14.10
N ASN A 442 -6.68 -8.11 -13.36
CA ASN A 442 -6.00 -8.59 -12.16
C ASN A 442 -5.18 -9.87 -12.38
N PHE A 443 -4.42 -9.93 -13.48
CA PHE A 443 -3.61 -11.10 -13.85
C PHE A 443 -2.49 -11.42 -12.86
N GLU A 444 -2.20 -10.54 -11.89
CA GLU A 444 -1.39 -10.90 -10.72
C GLU A 444 -1.90 -12.14 -9.99
N LYS A 445 -3.22 -12.42 -10.04
CA LYS A 445 -3.80 -13.65 -9.49
C LYS A 445 -3.38 -14.89 -10.25
N ILE A 446 -3.21 -14.79 -11.58
CA ILE A 446 -2.77 -15.89 -12.43
C ILE A 446 -1.29 -16.17 -12.20
N VAL A 447 -0.48 -15.11 -12.08
CA VAL A 447 0.94 -15.22 -11.76
C VAL A 447 1.11 -15.96 -10.44
N ALA A 448 0.43 -15.51 -9.39
CA ALA A 448 0.46 -16.15 -8.08
C ALA A 448 -0.02 -17.62 -8.10
N HIS A 449 -0.92 -17.96 -9.04
CA HIS A 449 -1.44 -19.32 -9.17
C HIS A 449 -0.45 -20.30 -9.85
N PHE A 450 0.39 -19.82 -10.76
CA PHE A 450 1.33 -20.67 -11.50
C PHE A 450 2.79 -20.55 -11.03
N GLU A 451 3.12 -19.56 -10.23
CA GLU A 451 4.47 -19.36 -9.69
C GLU A 451 4.96 -20.56 -8.86
N LYS A 452 6.19 -21.01 -9.15
CA LYS A 452 6.92 -22.02 -8.39
C LYS A 452 7.21 -21.40 -7.05
N GLN A 453 6.66 -21.99 -6.01
CA GLN A 453 7.00 -21.61 -4.65
C GLN A 453 8.41 -22.12 -4.32
N SER A 454 9.44 -21.42 -4.79
CA SER A 454 10.84 -21.61 -4.37
C SER A 454 11.01 -21.01 -2.98
N HIS A 455 10.51 -21.72 -1.97
CA HIS A 455 10.58 -21.42 -0.53
C HIS A 455 11.00 -19.99 -0.14
N GLU A 456 10.10 -19.03 -0.39
CA GLU A 456 9.65 -18.19 0.72
C GLU A 456 8.35 -18.82 1.22
N THR A 457 8.24 -19.07 2.53
CA THR A 457 7.02 -19.60 3.13
C THR A 457 5.90 -18.59 2.95
N VAL A 458 5.10 -18.73 1.89
CA VAL A 458 3.93 -17.88 1.66
C VAL A 458 2.76 -18.44 2.44
N PHE A 459 2.26 -17.65 3.38
CA PHE A 459 1.13 -17.97 4.23
C PHE A 459 -0.05 -17.08 3.81
N THR A 460 -1.08 -17.69 3.21
CA THR A 460 -2.25 -16.96 2.69
C THR A 460 -3.35 -16.99 3.74
N ILE A 461 -3.91 -15.83 4.08
CA ILE A 461 -5.05 -15.77 5.01
C ILE A 461 -6.36 -15.52 4.28
N ASN A 462 -7.33 -16.39 4.51
CA ASN A 462 -8.71 -16.16 4.13
C ASN A 462 -9.42 -15.29 5.19
N LEU A 463 -9.56 -14.00 4.89
CA LEU A 463 -10.24 -13.03 5.76
C LEU A 463 -11.72 -13.38 5.99
N THR A 464 -12.39 -14.00 5.02
CA THR A 464 -13.79 -14.44 5.16
C THR A 464 -13.90 -15.61 6.14
N ALA A 465 -12.93 -16.52 6.14
CA ALA A 465 -12.87 -17.60 7.14
C ALA A 465 -12.61 -17.06 8.55
N ILE A 466 -11.76 -16.03 8.70
CA ILE A 466 -11.57 -15.32 9.97
C ILE A 466 -12.88 -14.71 10.47
N GLU A 467 -13.61 -14.00 9.60
CA GLU A 467 -14.91 -13.42 9.95
C GLU A 467 -15.93 -14.48 10.35
N HIS A 468 -16.03 -15.57 9.59
CA HIS A 468 -16.90 -16.71 9.88
C HIS A 468 -16.58 -17.31 11.26
N ASN A 469 -15.31 -17.64 11.52
CA ASN A 469 -14.88 -18.22 12.79
C ASN A 469 -15.15 -17.28 13.97
N LEU A 470 -14.84 -16.00 13.83
CA LEU A 470 -15.13 -15.00 14.87
C LEU A 470 -16.62 -14.96 15.21
N ASN A 471 -17.48 -14.97 14.18
CA ASN A 471 -18.92 -14.97 14.37
C ASN A 471 -19.42 -16.28 15.00
N TYR A 472 -18.82 -17.42 14.66
CA TYR A 472 -19.11 -18.71 15.29
C TYR A 472 -18.81 -18.69 16.80
N PHE A 473 -17.63 -18.22 17.20
CA PHE A 473 -17.27 -18.09 18.62
C PHE A 473 -18.20 -17.10 19.34
N ARG A 474 -18.54 -15.97 18.72
CA ARG A 474 -19.50 -14.99 19.30
C ARG A 474 -20.88 -15.58 19.55
N GLN A 475 -21.35 -16.47 18.67
CA GLN A 475 -22.63 -17.16 18.87
C GLN A 475 -22.60 -18.09 20.09
N LYS A 476 -21.45 -18.70 20.41
CA LYS A 476 -21.29 -19.60 21.56
C LYS A 476 -21.22 -18.88 22.92
N VAL A 477 -20.61 -17.70 22.96
CA VAL A 477 -20.40 -16.93 24.22
C VAL A 477 -21.57 -15.99 24.54
N GLY A 478 -22.31 -15.52 23.53
CA GLY A 478 -23.39 -14.55 23.71
C GLY A 478 -22.91 -13.09 23.79
N LYS A 479 -23.86 -12.16 23.91
CA LYS A 479 -23.62 -10.71 23.72
C LYS A 479 -22.98 -10.00 24.92
N ASN A 480 -22.98 -10.63 26.09
CA ASN A 480 -22.53 -10.00 27.35
C ASN A 480 -21.07 -10.30 27.68
N VAL A 481 -20.43 -11.18 26.92
CA VAL A 481 -19.04 -11.59 27.12
C VAL A 481 -18.16 -10.87 26.10
N LYS A 482 -17.12 -10.19 26.57
CA LYS A 482 -16.17 -9.48 25.70
C LYS A 482 -15.29 -10.46 24.94
N THR A 483 -14.81 -10.05 23.77
CA THR A 483 -13.90 -10.85 22.95
C THR A 483 -12.54 -10.18 22.81
N MET A 484 -11.51 -10.80 23.40
CA MET A 484 -10.12 -10.47 23.15
C MET A 484 -9.54 -11.42 22.11
N VAL A 485 -8.91 -10.89 21.06
CA VAL A 485 -8.28 -11.70 20.02
C VAL A 485 -6.76 -11.61 20.10
N MET A 486 -6.12 -12.78 20.06
CA MET A 486 -4.66 -12.89 20.06
C MET A 486 -4.10 -12.67 18.65
N VAL A 487 -3.30 -11.63 18.46
CA VAL A 487 -2.63 -11.27 17.18
C VAL A 487 -1.10 -11.37 17.29
N LYS A 488 -0.62 -12.25 18.17
CA LYS A 488 0.79 -12.45 18.51
C LYS A 488 1.63 -12.98 17.34
N ALA A 489 2.94 -12.70 17.37
CA ALA A 489 3.94 -13.20 16.42
C ALA A 489 3.69 -12.72 14.98
N PHE A 490 3.41 -11.43 14.82
CA PHE A 490 2.97 -10.86 13.53
C PHE A 490 1.76 -11.57 12.92
N SER A 491 0.81 -12.06 13.73
CA SER A 491 -0.25 -12.98 13.27
C SER A 491 0.28 -14.20 12.52
N TYR A 492 1.37 -14.80 13.04
CA TYR A 492 2.13 -15.90 12.44
C TYR A 492 2.88 -15.54 11.15
N GLY A 493 3.35 -14.30 11.02
CA GLY A 493 4.13 -13.81 9.87
C GLY A 493 3.30 -13.20 8.74
N VAL A 494 2.06 -12.83 9.01
CA VAL A 494 1.08 -12.42 8.00
C VAL A 494 0.53 -11.07 8.37
N GLY A 495 0.68 -10.08 7.48
CA GLY A 495 -0.02 -8.79 7.48
C GLY A 495 -0.80 -8.45 8.76
N TYR A 496 -0.08 -8.25 9.87
CA TYR A 496 -0.69 -8.17 11.22
C TYR A 496 -1.60 -6.95 11.37
N TYR A 497 -1.37 -5.93 10.54
CA TYR A 497 -2.24 -4.77 10.44
C TYR A 497 -3.57 -5.10 9.76
N GLU A 498 -3.56 -5.86 8.68
CA GLU A 498 -4.75 -6.24 7.93
C GLU A 498 -5.72 -7.04 8.81
N ILE A 499 -5.19 -7.99 9.59
CA ILE A 499 -6.00 -8.74 10.55
C ILE A 499 -6.50 -7.85 11.68
N ALA A 500 -5.63 -7.06 12.31
CA ALA A 500 -6.05 -6.15 13.38
C ALA A 500 -7.11 -5.14 12.90
N SER A 501 -6.97 -4.63 11.68
CA SER A 501 -7.90 -3.69 11.05
C SER A 501 -9.23 -4.35 10.72
N LEU A 502 -9.21 -5.58 10.20
CA LEU A 502 -10.43 -6.37 10.00
C LEU A 502 -11.14 -6.62 11.34
N LEU A 503 -10.41 -7.03 12.37
CA LEU A 503 -10.97 -7.31 13.68
C LEU A 503 -11.57 -6.06 14.35
N GLU A 504 -10.91 -4.91 14.20
CA GLU A 504 -11.45 -3.61 14.61
C GLU A 504 -12.71 -3.23 13.83
N TYR A 505 -12.73 -3.45 12.52
CA TYR A 505 -13.92 -3.27 11.68
C TYR A 505 -15.08 -4.18 12.14
N LEU A 506 -14.76 -5.42 12.52
CA LEU A 506 -15.70 -6.40 13.10
C LEU A 506 -16.03 -6.13 14.57
N LYS A 507 -15.55 -5.02 15.14
CA LYS A 507 -15.86 -4.52 16.49
C LYS A 507 -15.56 -5.52 17.61
N ILE A 508 -14.41 -6.18 17.58
CA ILE A 508 -13.95 -6.93 18.76
C ILE A 508 -13.65 -5.96 19.92
N ASP A 509 -13.58 -6.47 21.16
CA ASP A 509 -13.40 -5.61 22.33
C ASP A 509 -11.93 -5.28 22.60
N TYR A 510 -11.03 -6.25 22.39
CA TYR A 510 -9.62 -6.16 22.76
C TYR A 510 -8.72 -6.89 21.76
N LEU A 511 -7.52 -6.36 21.55
CA LEU A 511 -6.41 -7.08 20.91
C LEU A 511 -5.36 -7.45 21.95
N ALA A 512 -4.62 -8.51 21.69
CA ALA A 512 -3.45 -8.85 22.50
C ALA A 512 -2.26 -9.29 21.63
N VAL A 513 -1.12 -8.65 21.86
CA VAL A 513 0.17 -8.85 21.16
C VAL A 513 1.20 -9.50 22.08
N ALA A 514 2.28 -10.04 21.50
CA ALA A 514 3.33 -10.67 22.28
C ALA A 514 4.27 -9.63 22.89
N TYR A 515 4.69 -8.67 22.07
CA TYR A 515 5.74 -7.71 22.38
C TYR A 515 5.28 -6.27 22.14
N VAL A 516 6.02 -5.31 22.69
CA VAL A 516 5.67 -3.88 22.66
C VAL A 516 5.77 -3.30 21.25
N ASP A 517 6.76 -3.72 20.47
CA ASP A 517 6.96 -3.30 19.07
C ASP A 517 5.76 -3.64 18.18
N GLU A 518 5.17 -4.84 18.32
CA GLU A 518 3.94 -5.23 17.64
C GLU A 518 2.78 -4.26 17.96
N GLY A 519 2.62 -3.91 19.24
CA GLY A 519 1.59 -2.97 19.69
C GLY A 519 1.84 -1.54 19.20
N VAL A 520 3.09 -1.07 19.25
CA VAL A 520 3.53 0.24 18.75
C VAL A 520 3.25 0.36 17.26
N ASP A 521 3.54 -0.68 16.49
CA ASP A 521 3.29 -0.70 15.06
C ASP A 521 1.79 -0.67 14.73
N LEU A 522 0.96 -1.43 15.45
CA LEU A 522 -0.49 -1.38 15.31
C LEU A 522 -1.04 0.03 15.62
N ARG A 523 -0.52 0.67 16.68
CA ARG A 523 -0.87 2.05 17.03
C ARG A 523 -0.46 3.04 15.94
N ARG A 524 0.77 2.94 15.42
CA ARG A 524 1.26 3.79 14.31
C ARG A 524 0.43 3.63 13.04
N LYS A 525 -0.10 2.43 12.79
CA LYS A 525 -0.99 2.13 11.66
C LYS A 525 -2.47 2.44 11.94
N GLY A 526 -2.78 2.96 13.14
CA GLY A 526 -4.07 3.56 13.47
C GLY A 526 -5.08 2.66 14.15
N ILE A 527 -4.67 1.51 14.69
CA ILE A 527 -5.56 0.67 15.52
C ILE A 527 -5.86 1.37 16.84
N SER A 528 -7.14 1.52 17.15
CA SER A 528 -7.69 2.25 18.30
C SER A 528 -8.21 1.34 19.41
N LEU A 529 -8.46 0.06 19.12
CA LEU A 529 -8.84 -0.93 20.14
C LEU A 529 -7.84 -0.96 21.30
N PRO A 530 -8.27 -1.24 22.54
CA PRO A 530 -7.35 -1.59 23.63
C PRO A 530 -6.41 -2.74 23.21
N ILE A 531 -5.11 -2.57 23.44
CA ILE A 531 -4.08 -3.56 23.07
C ILE A 531 -3.34 -3.98 24.33
N MET A 532 -3.53 -5.24 24.74
CA MET A 532 -2.77 -5.85 25.82
C MET A 532 -1.43 -6.40 25.29
N VAL A 533 -0.32 -6.07 25.96
CA VAL A 533 1.01 -6.66 25.68
C VAL A 533 1.31 -7.74 26.71
N MET A 534 1.53 -8.98 26.24
CA MET A 534 1.68 -10.14 27.13
C MET A 534 3.09 -10.35 27.71
N SER A 535 4.11 -9.75 27.12
CA SER A 535 5.48 -9.91 27.62
C SER A 535 6.18 -8.56 27.67
N PRO A 536 5.67 -7.62 28.51
CA PRO A 536 6.34 -6.35 28.71
C PRO A 536 7.69 -6.58 29.39
N SER A 537 8.69 -5.79 28.98
CA SER A 537 9.99 -5.72 29.66
C SER A 537 10.16 -4.35 30.32
N VAL A 538 10.98 -4.28 31.37
CA VAL A 538 11.29 -3.01 32.06
C VAL A 538 11.78 -1.94 31.07
N ALA A 539 12.61 -2.33 30.10
CA ALA A 539 13.15 -1.43 29.07
C ALA A 539 12.07 -0.86 28.13
N SER A 540 10.92 -1.53 28.01
CA SER A 540 9.85 -1.17 27.07
C SER A 540 8.69 -0.38 27.71
N LEU A 541 8.66 -0.21 29.03
CA LEU A 541 7.54 0.42 29.74
C LEU A 541 7.28 1.86 29.30
N GLN A 542 8.33 2.64 29.03
CA GLN A 542 8.20 4.00 28.55
C GLN A 542 7.47 4.06 27.20
N GLN A 543 7.81 3.16 26.27
CA GLN A 543 7.13 3.06 24.98
C GLN A 543 5.68 2.63 25.14
N MET A 544 5.37 1.73 26.08
CA MET A 544 3.98 1.35 26.34
C MET A 544 3.13 2.53 26.83
N ILE A 545 3.69 3.38 27.68
CA ILE A 545 3.02 4.60 28.17
C ILE A 545 2.82 5.61 27.03
N GLU A 546 3.84 5.78 26.17
CA GLU A 546 3.80 6.68 25.01
C GLU A 546 2.72 6.27 23.99
N TYR A 547 2.60 4.97 23.71
CA TYR A 547 1.67 4.41 22.70
C TYR A 547 0.36 3.85 23.28
N GLU A 548 0.09 4.10 24.57
CA GLU A 548 -1.16 3.69 25.25
C GLU A 548 -1.47 2.19 25.08
N LEU A 549 -0.49 1.36 25.43
CA LEU A 549 -0.57 -0.11 25.45
C LEU A 549 -0.77 -0.62 26.88
N GLU A 550 -1.58 -1.64 27.09
CA GLU A 550 -1.92 -2.15 28.43
C GLU A 550 -1.02 -3.36 28.80
N PRO A 551 -0.16 -3.30 29.85
CA PRO A 551 0.76 -4.39 30.19
C PRO A 551 0.10 -5.55 30.93
N GLU A 552 0.48 -6.78 30.55
CA GLU A 552 0.30 -7.98 31.37
C GLU A 552 1.35 -7.99 32.50
N ILE A 553 0.89 -7.93 33.75
CA ILE A 553 1.72 -7.93 34.96
C ILE A 553 1.70 -9.34 35.55
N TYR A 554 2.88 -9.98 35.56
CA TYR A 554 3.07 -11.35 36.03
C TYR A 554 4.17 -11.51 37.10
N SER A 555 4.83 -10.42 37.49
CA SER A 555 5.85 -10.41 38.55
C SER A 555 5.91 -9.04 39.26
N PHE A 556 6.46 -9.03 40.48
CA PHE A 556 6.65 -7.80 41.24
C PHE A 556 7.65 -6.85 40.57
N ASP A 557 8.72 -7.37 39.97
CA ASP A 557 9.73 -6.54 39.28
C ASP A 557 9.11 -5.63 38.20
N ILE A 558 8.17 -6.18 37.40
CA ILE A 558 7.49 -5.41 36.34
C ILE A 558 6.49 -4.43 36.95
N LEU A 559 5.75 -4.85 37.98
CA LEU A 559 4.78 -3.99 38.66
C LEU A 559 5.45 -2.75 39.26
N GLU A 560 6.54 -2.95 40.00
CA GLU A 560 7.28 -1.87 40.66
C GLU A 560 7.95 -0.94 39.64
N ALA A 561 8.57 -1.51 38.60
CA ALA A 561 9.16 -0.72 37.52
C ALA A 561 8.11 0.14 36.81
N LEU A 562 6.91 -0.39 36.57
CA LEU A 562 5.81 0.36 35.95
C LEU A 562 5.32 1.49 36.86
N ILE A 563 5.13 1.24 38.16
CA ILE A 563 4.70 2.28 39.11
C ILE A 563 5.72 3.43 39.15
N LEU A 564 7.01 3.10 39.17
CA LEU A 564 8.10 4.09 39.14
C LEU A 564 8.08 4.91 37.84
N GLU A 565 7.86 4.27 36.69
CA GLU A 565 7.83 4.97 35.40
C GLU A 565 6.57 5.85 35.25
N LEU A 566 5.42 5.37 35.74
CA LEU A 566 4.18 6.15 35.76
C LEU A 566 4.32 7.39 36.65
N ALA A 567 4.96 7.26 37.81
CA ALA A 567 5.24 8.39 38.70
C ALA A 567 6.07 9.49 38.01
N LYS A 568 7.04 9.12 37.15
CA LYS A 568 7.82 10.09 36.35
C LYS A 568 6.96 10.78 35.28
N SER A 569 6.07 10.03 34.64
CA SER A 569 5.20 10.53 33.57
C SER A 569 3.98 11.34 34.05
N GLY A 570 3.65 11.27 35.35
CA GLY A 570 2.47 11.91 35.93
C GLY A 570 1.13 11.26 35.54
N ARG A 571 1.16 10.08 34.90
CA ARG A 571 -0.05 9.32 34.54
C ARG A 571 -0.66 8.69 35.80
N LYS A 572 -1.98 8.74 35.89
CA LYS A 572 -2.78 8.07 36.92
C LYS A 572 -3.76 7.09 36.30
N GLN A 573 -4.20 6.10 37.07
CA GLN A 573 -5.20 5.11 36.63
C GLN A 573 -4.80 4.39 35.33
N TYR A 574 -3.51 4.12 35.13
CA TYR A 574 -3.02 3.43 33.94
C TYR A 574 -3.49 1.96 33.93
N PRO A 575 -4.18 1.51 32.86
CA PRO A 575 -4.78 0.18 32.84
C PRO A 575 -3.72 -0.92 32.80
N ILE A 576 -3.88 -1.94 33.66
CA ILE A 576 -3.03 -3.13 33.71
C ILE A 576 -3.86 -4.41 33.71
N HIS A 577 -3.25 -5.50 33.26
CA HIS A 577 -3.84 -6.85 33.27
C HIS A 577 -3.02 -7.77 34.18
N VAL A 578 -3.60 -8.27 35.26
CA VAL A 578 -2.88 -9.12 36.22
C VAL A 578 -2.97 -10.58 35.79
N LYS A 579 -1.82 -11.26 35.70
CA LYS A 579 -1.74 -12.67 35.36
C LYS A 579 -1.55 -13.53 36.60
N LEU A 580 -2.41 -14.51 36.79
CA LEU A 580 -2.34 -15.51 37.84
C LEU A 580 -1.86 -16.85 37.29
N ASP A 581 -0.96 -17.51 38.01
CA ASP A 581 -0.58 -18.89 37.71
C ASP A 581 -1.45 -19.87 38.50
N THR A 582 -2.33 -20.57 37.78
CA THR A 582 -3.25 -21.55 38.35
C THR A 582 -2.91 -22.98 37.95
N GLY A 583 -1.72 -23.22 37.39
CA GLY A 583 -1.22 -24.56 37.08
C GLY A 583 -0.44 -24.69 35.77
N MET A 584 -0.18 -23.57 35.06
CA MET A 584 0.65 -23.60 33.86
C MET A 584 2.14 -23.48 34.21
N HIS A 585 2.49 -22.92 35.38
CA HIS A 585 3.86 -22.84 35.90
C HIS A 585 4.86 -22.21 34.94
N ARG A 586 4.40 -21.18 34.22
CA ARG A 586 5.21 -20.44 33.25
C ARG A 586 5.44 -19.00 33.66
N LEU A 587 4.35 -18.24 33.83
CA LEU A 587 4.34 -16.84 34.24
C LEU A 587 3.04 -16.57 34.99
N GLY A 588 3.10 -15.72 36.01
CA GLY A 588 1.95 -15.26 36.78
C GLY A 588 2.21 -15.35 38.28
N PHE A 589 1.39 -14.64 39.05
CA PHE A 589 1.42 -14.71 40.50
C PHE A 589 0.81 -16.01 41.00
N CYS A 590 1.49 -16.70 41.90
CA CYS A 590 0.97 -17.88 42.58
C CYS A 590 0.10 -17.46 43.78
N ALA A 591 -0.61 -18.41 44.38
CA ALA A 591 -1.53 -18.15 45.49
C ALA A 591 -0.84 -17.47 46.69
N GLU A 592 0.43 -17.80 46.91
CA GLU A 592 1.26 -17.27 48.00
C GLU A 592 1.57 -15.78 47.82
N ASN A 593 1.54 -15.27 46.57
CA ASN A 593 1.84 -13.88 46.26
C ASN A 593 0.62 -12.95 46.37
N ILE A 594 -0.60 -13.49 46.50
CA ILE A 594 -1.84 -12.72 46.35
C ILE A 594 -1.99 -11.62 47.40
N GLN A 595 -1.64 -11.89 48.66
CA GLN A 595 -1.77 -10.88 49.72
C GLN A 595 -0.78 -9.72 49.55
N GLU A 596 0.45 -10.01 49.14
CA GLU A 596 1.44 -8.98 48.85
C GLU A 596 1.05 -8.17 47.60
N LEU A 597 0.60 -8.85 46.54
CA LEU A 597 0.09 -8.21 45.33
C LEU A 597 -1.07 -7.28 45.63
N LYS A 598 -2.04 -7.72 46.43
CA LYS A 598 -3.16 -6.90 46.89
C LYS A 598 -2.68 -5.61 47.55
N SER A 599 -1.74 -5.70 48.50
CA SER A 599 -1.17 -4.52 49.17
C SER A 599 -0.59 -3.53 48.16
N LYS A 600 0.29 -4.00 47.27
CA LYS A 600 0.95 -3.14 46.27
C LYS A 600 -0.02 -2.49 45.28
N LEU A 601 -1.09 -3.20 44.89
CA LEU A 601 -2.10 -2.65 43.99
C LEU A 601 -2.93 -1.53 44.65
N TYR A 602 -3.15 -1.58 45.97
CA TYR A 602 -3.88 -0.54 46.71
C TYR A 602 -3.02 0.63 47.21
N GLU A 603 -1.69 0.45 47.27
CA GLU A 603 -0.75 1.48 47.74
C GLU A 603 -0.52 2.63 46.74
N THR A 604 -1.03 2.53 45.51
CA THR A 604 -0.81 3.52 44.45
C THR A 604 -2.10 3.89 43.71
N ASP A 605 -2.22 5.15 43.30
CA ASP A 605 -3.29 5.63 42.40
C ASP A 605 -2.84 5.71 40.92
N SER A 606 -1.59 5.30 40.64
CA SER A 606 -0.97 5.37 39.31
C SER A 606 -1.52 4.34 38.33
N ILE A 607 -2.01 3.20 38.82
CA ILE A 607 -2.50 2.05 38.02
C ILE A 607 -3.97 1.74 38.30
N SER A 608 -4.59 1.01 37.38
CA SER A 608 -5.95 0.48 37.51
C SER A 608 -6.00 -0.95 37.00
N VAL A 609 -6.48 -1.89 37.82
CA VAL A 609 -6.59 -3.31 37.46
C VAL A 609 -7.77 -3.49 36.51
N LYS A 610 -7.47 -3.47 35.21
CA LYS A 610 -8.47 -3.56 34.14
C LYS A 610 -9.01 -4.99 33.99
N SER A 611 -8.13 -5.97 34.13
CA SER A 611 -8.53 -7.37 34.16
C SER A 611 -7.61 -8.24 35.03
N VAL A 612 -8.13 -9.39 35.44
CA VAL A 612 -7.36 -10.49 36.02
C VAL A 612 -7.54 -11.70 35.10
N MET A 613 -6.44 -12.39 34.82
CA MET A 613 -6.45 -13.51 33.90
C MET A 613 -5.55 -14.67 34.29
N SER A 614 -5.90 -15.86 33.79
CA SER A 614 -5.01 -17.03 33.76
C SER A 614 -5.20 -17.80 32.45
N HIS A 615 -4.52 -18.93 32.25
CA HIS A 615 -4.59 -19.74 31.03
C HIS A 615 -4.86 -21.22 31.34
N LEU A 616 -5.88 -21.79 30.72
CA LEU A 616 -6.16 -23.23 30.83
C LEU A 616 -5.09 -24.03 30.06
N ALA A 617 -4.31 -24.84 30.76
CA ALA A 617 -3.18 -25.54 30.17
C ALA A 617 -3.62 -26.73 29.30
N ALA A 618 -4.75 -27.36 29.63
CA ALA A 618 -5.23 -28.57 28.97
C ALA A 618 -6.71 -28.46 28.52
N GLY A 619 -7.18 -27.25 28.22
CA GLY A 619 -8.59 -27.00 27.89
C GLY A 619 -9.12 -27.75 26.66
N GLY A 620 -8.28 -28.34 25.82
CA GLY A 620 -8.67 -29.16 24.67
C GLY A 620 -8.51 -30.68 24.88
N ILE A 621 -8.09 -31.14 26.06
CA ILE A 621 -7.75 -32.55 26.29
C ILE A 621 -8.68 -33.12 27.37
N GLU A 622 -9.66 -33.94 26.97
CA GLU A 622 -10.67 -34.53 27.86
C GLU A 622 -10.09 -35.26 29.08
N GLN A 623 -8.95 -35.92 28.92
CA GLN A 623 -8.27 -36.65 30.00
C GLN A 623 -7.84 -35.73 31.17
N TYR A 624 -7.78 -34.41 30.96
CA TYR A 624 -7.34 -33.42 31.94
C TYR A 624 -8.47 -32.45 32.34
N ASP A 625 -9.73 -32.83 32.17
CA ASP A 625 -10.86 -31.98 32.54
C ASP A 625 -10.93 -31.69 34.05
N GLU A 626 -10.66 -32.69 34.89
CA GLU A 626 -10.58 -32.48 36.35
C GLU A 626 -9.51 -31.46 36.72
N PHE A 627 -8.34 -31.54 36.08
CA PHE A 627 -7.28 -30.54 36.25
C PHE A 627 -7.75 -29.15 35.78
N THR A 628 -8.44 -29.07 34.64
CA THR A 628 -8.98 -27.81 34.09
C THR A 628 -9.99 -27.15 35.04
N HIS A 629 -10.90 -27.93 35.63
CA HIS A 629 -11.83 -27.44 36.66
C HIS A 629 -11.07 -26.91 37.89
N ASN A 630 -10.05 -27.63 38.37
CA ASN A 630 -9.21 -27.19 39.47
C ASN A 630 -8.47 -25.87 39.15
N GLN A 631 -7.98 -25.70 37.92
CA GLN A 631 -7.36 -24.43 37.49
C GLN A 631 -8.36 -23.26 37.53
N ALA A 632 -9.61 -23.49 37.11
CA ALA A 632 -10.64 -22.47 37.04
C ALA A 632 -11.16 -22.07 38.44
N GLU A 633 -11.34 -23.02 39.35
CA GLU A 633 -11.71 -22.72 40.74
C GLU A 633 -10.58 -21.98 41.46
N LYS A 634 -9.33 -22.43 41.32
CA LYS A 634 -8.17 -21.71 41.87
C LYS A 634 -8.06 -20.28 41.33
N PHE A 635 -8.31 -20.09 40.03
CA PHE A 635 -8.37 -18.76 39.42
C PHE A 635 -9.42 -17.86 40.08
N LYS A 636 -10.63 -18.39 40.27
CA LYS A 636 -11.75 -17.66 40.86
C LYS A 636 -11.47 -17.25 42.31
N GLU A 637 -10.90 -18.15 43.12
CA GLU A 637 -10.51 -17.87 44.50
C GLU A 637 -9.44 -16.77 44.57
N MET A 638 -8.39 -16.88 43.77
CA MET A 638 -7.30 -15.89 43.75
C MET A 638 -7.76 -14.54 43.19
N ALA A 639 -8.56 -14.53 42.12
CA ALA A 639 -9.05 -13.30 41.51
C ALA A 639 -9.98 -12.51 42.44
N LYS A 640 -10.80 -13.21 43.25
CA LYS A 640 -11.70 -12.58 44.22
C LYS A 640 -10.98 -11.68 45.23
N GLU A 641 -9.72 -11.97 45.55
CA GLU A 641 -8.95 -11.19 46.51
C GLU A 641 -8.43 -9.85 45.96
N ILE A 642 -8.27 -9.73 44.64
CA ILE A 642 -7.62 -8.57 43.99
C ILE A 642 -8.50 -7.84 42.97
N ALA A 643 -9.59 -8.46 42.51
CA ALA A 643 -10.51 -7.85 41.56
C ALA A 643 -11.50 -6.90 42.26
N ASN A 644 -11.84 -5.80 41.58
CA ASN A 644 -12.93 -4.91 41.95
C ASN A 644 -14.15 -5.14 41.04
N PRO A 645 -15.31 -4.52 41.29
CA PRO A 645 -16.53 -4.74 40.49
C PRO A 645 -16.40 -4.41 38.98
N GLU A 646 -15.43 -3.60 38.58
CA GLU A 646 -15.19 -3.21 37.19
C GLU A 646 -14.08 -4.04 36.53
N THR A 647 -13.37 -4.87 37.30
CA THR A 647 -12.27 -5.71 36.84
C THR A 647 -12.81 -6.90 36.04
N LEU A 648 -12.41 -7.01 34.77
CA LEU A 648 -12.80 -8.12 33.90
C LEU A 648 -12.07 -9.41 34.30
N LEU A 649 -12.78 -10.53 34.39
CA LEU A 649 -12.19 -11.85 34.61
C LEU A 649 -12.19 -12.65 33.33
N HIS A 650 -11.06 -13.30 33.02
CA HIS A 650 -10.96 -14.15 31.84
C HIS A 650 -9.92 -15.28 31.94
N ILE A 651 -10.32 -16.51 31.59
CA ILE A 651 -9.44 -17.68 31.59
C ILE A 651 -9.54 -18.55 30.32
N ALA A 652 -10.68 -18.57 29.65
CA ALA A 652 -10.93 -19.42 28.50
C ALA A 652 -10.08 -19.04 27.27
N ASN A 653 -9.28 -19.99 26.78
CA ASN A 653 -8.64 -19.97 25.46
C ASN A 653 -9.56 -20.62 24.40
N SER A 654 -9.15 -20.71 23.13
CA SER A 654 -9.97 -21.25 22.02
C SER A 654 -10.74 -22.54 22.37
N SER A 655 -10.05 -23.55 22.91
CA SER A 655 -10.67 -24.82 23.31
C SER A 655 -11.57 -24.66 24.54
N GLY A 656 -11.15 -23.85 25.52
CA GLY A 656 -11.96 -23.54 26.69
C GLY A 656 -13.29 -22.87 26.36
N ILE A 657 -13.32 -22.02 25.33
CA ILE A 657 -14.54 -21.35 24.86
C ILE A 657 -15.58 -22.39 24.38
N LEU A 658 -15.13 -23.44 23.70
CA LEU A 658 -16.01 -24.48 23.15
C LEU A 658 -16.47 -25.49 24.20
N ARG A 659 -15.58 -25.87 25.12
CA ARG A 659 -15.79 -27.00 26.03
C ARG A 659 -16.32 -26.60 27.41
N PHE A 660 -16.02 -25.38 27.89
CA PHE A 660 -16.34 -24.94 29.25
C PHE A 660 -17.04 -23.57 29.28
N PRO A 661 -18.32 -23.49 28.86
CA PRO A 661 -19.08 -22.23 28.83
C PRO A 661 -19.19 -21.53 30.20
N GLU A 662 -19.15 -22.29 31.30
CA GLU A 662 -19.14 -21.78 32.67
C GLU A 662 -17.89 -20.93 33.01
N TYR A 663 -16.82 -21.03 32.22
CA TYR A 663 -15.56 -20.33 32.42
C TYR A 663 -15.32 -19.20 31.40
N HIS A 664 -16.37 -18.75 30.70
CA HIS A 664 -16.30 -17.56 29.86
C HIS A 664 -16.11 -16.27 30.67
N PHE A 665 -16.62 -16.23 31.90
CA PHE A 665 -16.58 -15.05 32.78
C PHE A 665 -17.00 -13.76 32.05
N ASP A 666 -16.21 -12.69 32.14
CA ASP A 666 -16.53 -11.38 31.53
C ASP A 666 -15.92 -11.23 30.13
N MET A 667 -14.87 -11.99 29.83
CA MET A 667 -14.15 -11.92 28.56
C MET A 667 -13.53 -13.27 28.18
N ILE A 668 -13.52 -13.57 26.88
CA ILE A 668 -12.82 -14.74 26.33
C ILE A 668 -11.58 -14.32 25.56
N ARG A 669 -10.59 -15.22 25.46
CA ARG A 669 -9.38 -15.01 24.65
C ARG A 669 -9.33 -16.00 23.49
N LEU A 670 -9.61 -15.50 22.30
CA LEU A 670 -9.60 -16.28 21.07
C LEU A 670 -8.24 -16.20 20.39
N GLY A 671 -7.57 -17.33 20.23
CA GLY A 671 -6.26 -17.46 19.58
C GLY A 671 -6.35 -18.27 18.28
N ILE A 672 -5.65 -19.39 18.23
CA ILE A 672 -5.59 -20.29 17.06
C ILE A 672 -6.95 -20.76 16.53
N GLY A 673 -8.00 -20.77 17.37
CA GLY A 673 -9.36 -21.11 16.95
C GLY A 673 -9.94 -20.10 15.95
N LEU A 674 -9.51 -18.83 16.00
CA LEU A 674 -9.85 -17.83 14.97
C LEU A 674 -9.42 -18.30 13.58
N TYR A 675 -8.34 -19.05 13.51
CA TYR A 675 -7.73 -19.53 12.27
C TYR A 675 -8.23 -20.92 11.84
N GLY A 676 -9.23 -21.46 12.54
CA GLY A 676 -9.79 -22.77 12.28
C GLY A 676 -9.07 -23.93 12.98
N PHE A 677 -8.13 -23.64 13.89
CA PHE A 677 -7.44 -24.67 14.66
C PHE A 677 -8.05 -24.80 16.05
N ALA A 678 -9.19 -25.49 16.11
CA ALA A 678 -9.81 -26.01 17.33
C ALA A 678 -10.64 -27.26 16.96
N ASP A 679 -10.93 -28.12 17.93
CA ASP A 679 -11.67 -29.38 17.70
C ASP A 679 -13.18 -29.12 17.47
N ASP A 680 -13.55 -28.49 16.34
CA ASP A 680 -14.93 -28.25 15.91
C ASP A 680 -15.06 -28.16 14.39
N ASN A 681 -15.89 -29.03 13.79
CA ASN A 681 -16.09 -29.14 12.34
C ASN A 681 -16.77 -27.92 11.70
N ASN A 682 -17.33 -26.99 12.49
CA ASN A 682 -17.95 -25.78 11.95
C ASN A 682 -16.95 -24.64 11.69
N LEU A 683 -15.70 -24.82 12.11
CA LEU A 683 -14.64 -23.86 11.86
C LEU A 683 -14.06 -24.02 10.46
N GLN A 684 -13.72 -22.90 9.84
CA GLN A 684 -13.06 -22.86 8.53
C GLN A 684 -11.57 -22.62 8.72
N HIS A 685 -10.73 -23.41 8.06
CA HIS A 685 -9.30 -23.13 8.02
C HIS A 685 -9.07 -21.83 7.26
N SER A 686 -8.44 -20.87 7.94
CA SER A 686 -8.17 -19.55 7.36
C SER A 686 -6.74 -19.42 6.82
N VAL A 687 -5.96 -20.49 6.86
CA VAL A 687 -4.52 -20.58 6.58
C VAL A 687 -4.28 -21.60 5.47
#